data_AF-A0A923Q1U6-F1
#
_entry.id   AF-A0A923Q1U6-F1
#
_cell.length_a   1.000
_cell.length_b   1.000
_cell.length_c   1.000
_cell.angle_alpha   90.00
_cell.angle_beta   90.00
_cell.angle_gamma   90.00
#
_symmetry.space_group_name_H-M   'P 1'
#
loop_
_entity.id
_entity.type
_entity.pdbx_description
1 polymer ?
#
loop_
_entity_poly.entity_id
_entity_poly.type
_entity_poly.pdbx_seq_one_letter_code
_entity_poly.pdbx_strand_id
1 'polypeptide(L)'
;MIRLRPWLLILFAALVYALGHISWYAFTPLGRVPVLDELENLTLANQIADGTLPSEPFYRAMGYPLLLAGLRIAGVSTLQLPLAALLLGIALHALASLLVGELARRWFDDTRAGLVAGLLAALNPGFVHYATQRLDATLGMVLFLAGLLALALERAPPSARALLGATFWWTLAALVRPQFLTVLVALPVFWYWRNDTCDRIRALLGCLTIATALFTAQGFWQRQVGGEFRLLPWQGPYNLWAANQPGAHGRYYAQTLDLPPSASPENPAKLESFALYARATGHALPSATSTPAAIDAMNAHWRARFLDHVLHDPLAWLRQLARKTYAFLNTWEQYNNKTYAFHAARSPWLAWNPLGWGVLLVLAVAGTWRLRVQAPPPAGTVGLIALATSAGVILFFVSARFRLPVAALLCVPAGAALARPAWFSHALSPASRNALLFALIATAVLTFSNLDGVRDTRPFIQDHLLIARAAQTVGDDAEVWSQGAAALVLDPTRRDAAEYIVTSGFNRQLAAPLTPAEFVAWRTHSSRFLALAPPAPINAPARVLAATAARDLVILRALAADPAAPASPAVFDALGALTLLDAATPAQHARLLAAPPTAGTTLFLMARQSLDSPAFDTWAKLHQPPGWSKALATARTRLFPALTHPR
;
A
#
# COMPACT_ATOMS: atom_id res chain seq x y z
N MET A 1 -20.53 -29.89 22.09
CA MET A 1 -19.10 -29.51 22.26
C MET A 1 -18.15 -30.08 21.17
N ILE A 2 -18.31 -31.33 20.69
CA ILE A 2 -17.38 -31.93 19.69
C ILE A 2 -17.34 -31.18 18.34
N ARG A 3 -18.44 -30.54 17.93
CA ARG A 3 -18.53 -29.80 16.65
C ARG A 3 -17.75 -28.46 16.59
N LEU A 4 -17.36 -27.88 17.72
CA LEU A 4 -16.63 -26.60 17.76
C LEU A 4 -15.10 -26.75 17.65
N ARG A 5 -14.57 -27.95 17.96
CA ARG A 5 -13.12 -28.23 17.97
C ARG A 5 -12.37 -27.86 16.67
N PRO A 6 -12.85 -28.18 15.45
CA PRO A 6 -12.11 -27.84 14.23
C PRO A 6 -12.04 -26.32 13.98
N TRP A 7 -13.07 -25.56 14.32
CA TRP A 7 -13.10 -24.11 14.15
C TRP A 7 -12.17 -23.39 15.12
N LEU A 8 -12.05 -23.89 16.35
CA LEU A 8 -11.09 -23.39 17.33
C LEU A 8 -9.64 -23.57 16.85
N LEU A 9 -9.35 -24.66 16.12
CA LEU A 9 -8.02 -24.87 15.54
C LEU A 9 -7.72 -23.87 14.42
N ILE A 10 -8.69 -23.59 13.55
CA ILE A 10 -8.55 -22.55 12.51
C ILE A 10 -8.30 -21.19 13.15
N LEU A 11 -9.11 -20.81 14.15
CA LEU A 11 -8.97 -19.57 14.89
C LEU A 11 -7.59 -19.46 15.55
N PHE A 12 -7.18 -20.50 16.26
CA PHE A 12 -5.87 -20.57 16.91
C PHE A 12 -4.73 -20.39 15.90
N ALA A 13 -4.74 -21.15 14.79
CA ALA A 13 -3.72 -21.05 13.76
C ALA A 13 -3.64 -19.64 13.14
N ALA A 14 -4.79 -19.04 12.82
CA ALA A 14 -4.85 -17.69 12.24
C ALA A 14 -4.30 -16.64 13.21
N LEU A 15 -4.68 -16.72 14.48
CA LEU A 15 -4.22 -15.80 15.51
C LEU A 15 -2.72 -15.96 15.79
N VAL A 16 -2.24 -17.19 16.00
CA VAL A 16 -0.82 -17.44 16.29
C VAL A 16 0.06 -16.95 15.15
N TYR A 17 -0.29 -17.25 13.91
CA TYR A 17 0.54 -16.87 12.77
C TYR A 17 0.54 -15.36 12.54
N ALA A 18 -0.62 -14.70 12.63
CA ALA A 18 -0.73 -13.26 12.43
C ALA A 18 -0.12 -12.46 13.60
N LEU A 19 -0.31 -12.90 14.85
CA LEU A 19 0.32 -12.30 16.03
C LEU A 19 1.83 -12.50 16.03
N GLY A 20 2.31 -13.68 15.60
CA GLY A 20 3.73 -13.92 15.37
C GLY A 20 4.30 -12.92 14.37
N HIS A 21 3.67 -12.78 13.20
CA HIS A 21 4.12 -11.80 12.21
C HIS A 21 4.10 -10.36 12.74
N ILE A 22 3.05 -9.94 13.46
CA ILE A 22 2.96 -8.60 14.05
C ILE A 22 3.99 -8.35 15.15
N SER A 23 4.33 -9.36 15.95
CA SER A 23 5.34 -9.21 17.00
C SER A 23 6.72 -8.90 16.44
N TRP A 24 7.00 -9.26 15.19
CA TRP A 24 8.16 -8.80 14.44
C TRP A 24 7.87 -7.47 13.73
N TYR A 25 6.79 -7.40 12.94
CA TYR A 25 6.49 -6.28 12.06
C TYR A 25 6.36 -4.95 12.82
N ALA A 26 5.74 -4.95 14.01
CA ALA A 26 5.54 -3.77 14.85
C ALA A 26 6.85 -3.10 15.32
N PHE A 27 7.98 -3.82 15.29
CA PHE A 27 9.29 -3.26 15.60
C PHE A 27 10.06 -2.76 14.38
N THR A 28 9.58 -3.06 13.17
CA THR A 28 10.15 -2.50 11.94
C THR A 28 9.70 -1.05 11.76
N PRO A 29 10.46 -0.22 11.01
CA PRO A 29 10.05 1.16 10.72
C PRO A 29 8.66 1.24 10.08
N LEU A 30 8.34 0.37 9.12
CA LEU A 30 7.04 0.33 8.45
C LEU A 30 5.89 -0.17 9.35
N GLY A 31 6.18 -0.95 10.39
CA GLY A 31 5.19 -1.31 11.39
C GLY A 31 4.79 -0.13 12.28
N ARG A 32 5.76 0.75 12.59
CA ARG A 32 5.59 1.93 13.44
C ARG A 32 5.02 3.12 12.69
N VAL A 33 5.43 3.31 11.44
CA VAL A 33 5.06 4.46 10.61
C VAL A 33 4.22 3.96 9.43
N PRO A 34 2.88 4.15 9.48
CA PRO A 34 2.04 3.84 8.34
C PRO A 34 2.42 4.72 7.14
N VAL A 35 2.41 4.14 5.94
CA VAL A 35 2.78 4.82 4.69
C VAL A 35 1.75 4.54 3.60
N LEU A 36 1.73 5.38 2.57
CA LEU A 36 0.84 5.23 1.41
C LEU A 36 -0.63 5.07 1.86
N ASP A 37 -1.36 4.08 1.33
CA ASP A 37 -2.77 3.86 1.67
C ASP A 37 -3.03 3.60 3.15
N GLU A 38 -2.06 3.05 3.91
CA GLU A 38 -2.25 2.86 5.35
C GLU A 38 -2.38 4.22 6.06
N LEU A 39 -1.50 5.16 5.70
CA LEU A 39 -1.55 6.51 6.23
C LEU A 39 -2.81 7.23 5.78
N GLU A 40 -3.17 7.12 4.49
CA GLU A 40 -4.38 7.74 3.94
C GLU A 40 -5.64 7.24 4.65
N ASN A 41 -5.78 5.93 4.90
CA ASN A 41 -6.93 5.38 5.61
C ASN A 41 -7.04 5.91 7.05
N LEU A 42 -5.91 6.05 7.76
CA LEU A 42 -5.88 6.58 9.12
C LEU A 42 -6.17 8.09 9.16
N THR A 43 -5.62 8.85 8.22
CA THR A 43 -5.88 10.29 8.08
C THR A 43 -7.35 10.55 7.80
N LEU A 44 -7.94 9.84 6.84
CA LEU A 44 -9.37 9.93 6.54
C LEU A 44 -10.23 9.52 7.75
N ALA A 45 -9.85 8.47 8.47
CA ALA A 45 -10.57 8.06 9.68
C ALA A 45 -10.59 9.15 10.76
N ASN A 46 -9.44 9.82 10.98
CA ASN A 46 -9.37 10.96 11.90
C ASN A 46 -10.20 12.13 11.39
N GLN A 47 -10.09 12.48 10.10
CA GLN A 47 -10.87 13.57 9.51
C GLN A 47 -12.39 13.34 9.58
N ILE A 48 -12.85 12.10 9.39
CA ILE A 48 -14.26 11.72 9.58
C ILE A 48 -14.67 11.91 11.04
N ALA A 49 -13.88 11.41 11.99
CA ALA A 49 -14.19 11.48 13.41
C ALA A 49 -14.17 12.92 13.95
N ASP A 50 -13.27 13.75 13.43
CA ASP A 50 -13.07 15.14 13.85
C ASP A 50 -13.97 16.12 13.06
N GLY A 51 -14.70 15.66 12.04
CA GLY A 51 -15.55 16.50 11.18
C GLY A 51 -14.77 17.45 10.26
N THR A 52 -13.52 17.11 9.93
CA THR A 52 -12.58 17.95 9.17
C THR A 52 -12.28 17.42 7.76
N LEU A 53 -13.16 16.57 7.22
CA LEU A 53 -13.02 16.10 5.85
C LEU A 53 -12.98 17.29 4.87
N PRO A 54 -12.07 17.25 3.87
CA PRO A 54 -12.03 18.28 2.85
C PRO A 54 -13.34 18.32 2.06
N SER A 55 -13.72 19.53 1.64
CA SER A 55 -14.91 19.76 0.80
C SER A 55 -14.65 19.34 -0.65
N GLU A 56 -14.46 18.04 -0.85
CA GLU A 56 -14.27 17.41 -2.15
C GLU A 56 -15.11 16.12 -2.26
N PRO A 57 -15.61 15.78 -3.46
CA PRO A 57 -16.14 14.45 -3.71
C PRO A 57 -15.08 13.38 -3.42
N PHE A 58 -15.49 12.22 -2.91
CA PHE A 58 -14.54 11.23 -2.44
C PHE A 58 -13.69 10.66 -3.58
N TYR A 59 -12.38 10.82 -3.47
CA TYR A 59 -11.43 10.23 -4.41
C TYR A 59 -11.46 8.69 -4.37
N ARG A 60 -11.49 8.13 -3.16
CA ARG A 60 -11.45 6.68 -2.90
C ARG A 60 -12.65 6.20 -2.10
N ALA A 61 -12.76 4.88 -1.98
CA ALA A 61 -13.82 4.23 -1.23
C ALA A 61 -13.65 4.47 0.29
N MET A 62 -14.75 4.85 0.95
CA MET A 62 -14.73 5.32 2.34
C MET A 62 -15.15 4.25 3.36
N GLY A 63 -15.55 3.06 2.93
CA GLY A 63 -16.05 2.02 3.85
C GLY A 63 -15.07 1.61 4.95
N TYR A 64 -13.77 1.44 4.63
CA TYR A 64 -12.76 1.13 5.65
C TYR A 64 -12.38 2.34 6.52
N PRO A 65 -12.12 3.55 5.96
CA PRO A 65 -11.98 4.76 6.77
C PRO A 65 -13.14 5.00 7.74
N LEU A 66 -14.38 4.75 7.32
CA LEU A 66 -15.57 4.91 8.16
C LEU A 66 -15.59 3.91 9.34
N LEU A 67 -15.19 2.66 9.11
CA LEU A 67 -15.04 1.66 10.19
C LEU A 67 -13.99 2.12 11.22
N LEU A 68 -12.85 2.62 10.76
CA LEU A 68 -11.79 3.14 11.62
C LEU A 68 -12.21 4.42 12.36
N ALA A 69 -12.98 5.29 11.72
CA ALA A 69 -13.57 6.47 12.36
C ALA A 69 -14.55 6.06 13.48
N GLY A 70 -15.30 4.98 13.29
CA GLY A 70 -16.12 4.38 14.34
C GLY A 70 -15.31 4.01 15.60
N LEU A 71 -14.09 3.50 15.44
CA LEU A 71 -13.19 3.24 16.58
C LEU A 71 -12.75 4.53 17.27
N ARG A 72 -12.45 5.59 16.51
CA ARG A 72 -12.11 6.92 17.06
C ARG A 72 -13.26 7.49 17.87
N ILE A 73 -14.48 7.43 17.34
CA ILE A 73 -15.71 7.89 18.01
C ILE A 73 -15.98 7.06 19.27
N ALA A 74 -15.66 5.76 19.25
CA ALA A 74 -15.77 4.87 20.41
C ALA A 74 -14.65 5.04 21.47
N GLY A 75 -13.77 6.04 21.32
CA GLY A 75 -12.78 6.42 22.32
C GLY A 75 -11.34 5.98 22.05
N VAL A 76 -11.05 5.31 20.94
CA VAL A 76 -9.65 5.03 20.54
C VAL A 76 -8.97 6.35 20.18
N SER A 77 -7.84 6.67 20.80
CA SER A 77 -7.13 7.93 20.50
C SER A 77 -6.47 7.91 19.11
N THR A 78 -6.14 9.09 18.56
CA THR A 78 -5.36 9.20 17.31
C THR A 78 -4.05 8.41 17.37
N LEU A 79 -3.40 8.40 18.54
CA LEU A 79 -2.16 7.66 18.78
C LEU A 79 -2.37 6.14 18.83
N GLN A 80 -3.53 5.68 19.33
CA GLN A 80 -3.86 4.25 19.44
C GLN A 80 -4.44 3.67 18.15
N LEU A 81 -5.01 4.50 17.27
CA LEU A 81 -5.69 4.07 16.05
C LEU A 81 -4.82 3.17 15.15
N PRO A 82 -3.52 3.45 14.91
CA PRO A 82 -2.68 2.57 14.11
C PRO A 82 -2.58 1.15 14.67
N LEU A 83 -2.48 0.99 16.00
CA LEU A 83 -2.43 -0.34 16.63
C LEU A 83 -3.80 -1.01 16.56
N ALA A 84 -4.88 -0.28 16.83
CA ALA A 84 -6.24 -0.79 16.74
C ALA A 84 -6.56 -1.31 15.33
N ALA A 85 -6.11 -0.61 14.28
CA ALA A 85 -6.27 -1.03 12.89
C ALA A 85 -5.51 -2.34 12.57
N LEU A 86 -4.32 -2.55 13.13
CA LEU A 86 -3.59 -3.82 12.99
C LEU A 86 -4.32 -4.99 13.66
N LEU A 87 -4.81 -4.77 14.89
CA LEU A 87 -5.56 -5.79 15.64
C LEU A 87 -6.88 -6.13 14.95
N LEU A 88 -7.57 -5.12 14.40
CA LEU A 88 -8.76 -5.32 13.57
C LEU A 88 -8.44 -6.17 12.34
N GLY A 89 -7.31 -5.92 11.67
CA GLY A 89 -6.85 -6.72 10.54
C GLY A 89 -6.64 -8.21 10.89
N ILE A 90 -6.02 -8.50 12.05
CA ILE A 90 -5.88 -9.87 12.57
C ILE A 90 -7.25 -10.52 12.82
N ALA A 91 -8.17 -9.79 13.48
CA ALA A 91 -9.51 -10.30 13.78
C ALA A 91 -10.28 -10.61 12.48
N LEU A 92 -10.17 -9.75 11.48
CA LEU A 92 -10.76 -9.96 10.15
C LEU A 92 -10.13 -11.14 9.42
N HIS A 93 -8.82 -11.38 9.54
CA HIS A 93 -8.15 -12.56 8.98
C HIS A 93 -8.64 -13.87 9.61
N ALA A 94 -8.76 -13.89 10.93
CA ALA A 94 -9.33 -15.03 11.65
C ALA A 94 -10.77 -15.30 11.20
N LEU A 95 -11.60 -14.26 11.09
CA LEU A 95 -12.97 -14.37 10.59
C LEU A 95 -13.00 -14.87 9.14
N ALA A 96 -12.16 -14.33 8.25
CA ALA A 96 -12.08 -14.78 6.86
C ALA A 96 -11.71 -16.28 6.78
N SER A 97 -10.78 -16.73 7.61
CA SER A 97 -10.35 -18.14 7.65
C SER A 97 -11.47 -19.07 8.11
N LEU A 98 -12.27 -18.64 9.09
CA LEU A 98 -13.47 -19.36 9.52
C LEU A 98 -14.54 -19.41 8.42
N LEU A 99 -14.77 -18.29 7.72
CA LEU A 99 -15.73 -18.22 6.61
C LEU A 99 -15.32 -19.13 5.45
N VAL A 100 -14.02 -19.16 5.08
CA VAL A 100 -13.47 -20.06 4.06
C VAL A 100 -13.72 -21.52 4.43
N GLY A 101 -13.39 -21.91 5.66
CA GLY A 101 -13.65 -23.28 6.09
C GLY A 101 -15.14 -23.61 6.08
N GLU A 102 -16.01 -22.68 6.51
CA GLU A 102 -17.46 -22.94 6.56
C GLU A 102 -18.06 -23.08 5.16
N LEU A 103 -17.59 -22.29 4.19
CA LEU A 103 -17.92 -22.45 2.78
C LEU A 103 -17.52 -23.83 2.27
N ALA A 104 -16.28 -24.27 2.51
CA ALA A 104 -15.81 -25.57 2.09
C ALA A 104 -16.58 -26.73 2.74
N ARG A 105 -16.88 -26.61 4.05
CA ARG A 105 -17.72 -27.60 4.74
C ARG A 105 -19.09 -27.74 4.07
N ARG A 106 -19.72 -26.64 3.70
CA ARG A 106 -21.08 -26.63 3.11
C ARG A 106 -21.09 -27.12 1.67
N TRP A 107 -20.17 -26.64 0.84
CA TRP A 107 -20.16 -26.99 -0.59
C TRP A 107 -19.77 -28.45 -0.85
N PHE A 108 -18.96 -29.04 0.03
CA PHE A 108 -18.53 -30.43 -0.10
C PHE A 108 -19.20 -31.38 0.90
N ASP A 109 -20.08 -30.87 1.77
CA ASP A 109 -20.67 -31.59 2.91
C ASP A 109 -19.62 -32.39 3.72
N ASP A 110 -18.47 -31.78 3.97
CA ASP A 110 -17.29 -32.45 4.51
C ASP A 110 -16.57 -31.57 5.55
N THR A 111 -16.67 -31.96 6.82
CA THR A 111 -16.03 -31.23 7.94
C THR A 111 -14.52 -31.20 7.80
N ARG A 112 -13.90 -32.24 7.22
CA ARG A 112 -12.45 -32.25 6.99
C ARG A 112 -12.06 -31.26 5.90
N ALA A 113 -12.83 -31.19 4.81
CA ALA A 113 -12.63 -30.17 3.77
C ALA A 113 -12.73 -28.76 4.36
N GLY A 114 -13.71 -28.53 5.25
CA GLY A 114 -13.86 -27.27 5.98
C GLY A 114 -12.65 -26.93 6.86
N LEU A 115 -12.19 -27.89 7.67
CA LEU A 115 -11.02 -27.70 8.53
C LEU A 115 -9.77 -27.36 7.70
N VAL A 116 -9.49 -28.14 6.66
CA VAL A 116 -8.29 -27.96 5.83
C VAL A 116 -8.36 -26.65 5.05
N ALA A 117 -9.50 -26.30 4.45
CA ALA A 117 -9.66 -25.03 3.74
C ALA A 117 -9.46 -23.82 4.66
N GLY A 118 -10.04 -23.87 5.87
CA GLY A 118 -9.84 -22.82 6.87
C GLY A 118 -8.38 -22.72 7.34
N LEU A 119 -7.67 -23.84 7.49
CA LEU A 119 -6.24 -23.85 7.81
C LEU A 119 -5.37 -23.32 6.67
N LEU A 120 -5.71 -23.65 5.40
CA LEU A 120 -5.01 -23.09 4.24
C LEU A 120 -5.14 -21.56 4.21
N ALA A 121 -6.32 -21.02 4.51
CA ALA A 121 -6.51 -19.58 4.63
C ALA A 121 -5.77 -19.02 5.85
N ALA A 122 -5.92 -19.62 7.03
CA ALA A 122 -5.30 -19.16 8.28
C ALA A 122 -3.77 -19.07 8.18
N LEU A 123 -3.15 -20.06 7.53
CA LEU A 123 -1.72 -20.20 7.36
C LEU A 123 -1.21 -19.60 6.03
N ASN A 124 -2.05 -18.92 5.25
CA ASN A 124 -1.60 -18.29 4.02
C ASN A 124 -0.73 -17.05 4.32
N PRO A 125 0.55 -17.01 3.89
CA PRO A 125 1.45 -15.91 4.20
C PRO A 125 1.05 -14.60 3.50
N GLY A 126 0.42 -14.67 2.33
CA GLY A 126 -0.15 -13.50 1.64
C GLY A 126 -1.31 -12.89 2.44
N PHE A 127 -2.20 -13.71 3.00
CA PHE A 127 -3.31 -13.21 3.82
C PHE A 127 -2.81 -12.54 5.09
N VAL A 128 -1.86 -13.17 5.78
CA VAL A 128 -1.24 -12.57 6.97
C VAL A 128 -0.57 -11.25 6.59
N HIS A 129 0.25 -11.22 5.53
CA HIS A 129 0.92 -9.99 5.10
C HIS A 129 -0.03 -8.80 4.92
N TYR A 130 -1.19 -9.01 4.30
CA TYR A 130 -2.17 -7.93 4.10
C TYR A 130 -3.07 -7.68 5.30
N ALA A 131 -3.34 -8.69 6.12
CA ALA A 131 -4.09 -8.55 7.37
C ALA A 131 -3.33 -7.76 8.43
N THR A 132 -2.00 -7.80 8.40
CA THR A 132 -1.14 -7.04 9.30
C THR A 132 -0.74 -5.68 8.71
N GLN A 133 -1.53 -5.19 7.75
CA GLN A 133 -1.47 -3.84 7.22
C GLN A 133 -2.83 -3.16 7.45
N ARG A 134 -2.81 -1.84 7.58
CA ARG A 134 -4.01 -1.02 7.89
C ARG A 134 -4.80 -0.73 6.62
N LEU A 135 -5.20 -1.80 5.94
CA LEU A 135 -5.78 -1.77 4.60
C LEU A 135 -7.22 -2.29 4.58
N ASP A 136 -7.94 -1.80 3.59
CA ASP A 136 -9.31 -2.16 3.20
C ASP A 136 -9.44 -3.59 2.63
N ALA A 137 -8.33 -4.23 2.24
CA ALA A 137 -8.31 -5.50 1.54
C ALA A 137 -8.93 -6.66 2.33
N THR A 138 -8.57 -6.82 3.61
CA THR A 138 -9.06 -7.91 4.46
C THR A 138 -10.53 -7.72 4.83
N LEU A 139 -10.96 -6.48 5.11
CA LEU A 139 -12.38 -6.18 5.32
C LEU A 139 -13.21 -6.49 4.07
N GLY A 140 -12.76 -6.01 2.90
CA GLY A 140 -13.42 -6.30 1.63
C GLY A 140 -13.55 -7.81 1.36
N MET A 141 -12.50 -8.57 1.65
CA MET A 141 -12.51 -10.04 1.55
C MET A 141 -13.51 -10.70 2.51
N VAL A 142 -13.58 -10.26 3.77
CA VAL A 142 -14.56 -10.77 4.76
C VAL A 142 -16.00 -10.51 4.29
N LEU A 143 -16.31 -9.28 3.87
CA LEU A 143 -17.65 -8.92 3.37
C LEU A 143 -18.00 -9.72 2.11
N PHE A 144 -17.03 -9.92 1.22
CA PHE A 144 -17.19 -10.77 0.05
C PHE A 144 -17.52 -12.24 0.41
N LEU A 145 -16.77 -12.82 1.36
CA LEU A 145 -16.99 -14.19 1.85
C LEU A 145 -18.32 -14.32 2.60
N ALA A 146 -18.75 -13.29 3.33
CA ALA A 146 -20.05 -13.27 3.99
C ALA A 146 -21.20 -13.33 2.98
N GLY A 147 -21.09 -12.60 1.86
CA GLY A 147 -22.07 -12.67 0.78
C GLY A 147 -22.09 -14.05 0.09
N LEU A 148 -20.92 -14.67 -0.10
CA LEU A 148 -20.83 -16.05 -0.58
C LEU A 148 -21.46 -17.05 0.39
N LEU A 149 -21.25 -16.87 1.70
CA LEU A 149 -21.82 -17.73 2.71
C LEU A 149 -23.34 -17.62 2.73
N ALA A 150 -23.90 -16.42 2.55
CA ALA A 150 -25.34 -16.22 2.43
C ALA A 150 -25.95 -17.06 1.28
N LEU A 151 -25.26 -17.19 0.15
CA LEU A 151 -25.67 -18.08 -0.94
C LEU A 151 -25.47 -19.56 -0.61
N ALA A 152 -24.39 -19.89 0.11
CA ALA A 152 -24.06 -21.26 0.51
C ALA A 152 -24.94 -21.81 1.64
N LEU A 153 -25.73 -20.95 2.31
CA LEU A 153 -26.72 -21.38 3.30
C LEU A 153 -27.82 -22.26 2.69
N GLU A 154 -28.05 -22.14 1.39
CA GLU A 154 -29.19 -22.77 0.73
C GLU A 154 -28.75 -23.80 -0.31
N ARG A 155 -29.43 -24.95 -0.34
CA ARG A 155 -29.25 -25.94 -1.39
C ARG A 155 -29.86 -25.38 -2.68
N ALA A 156 -29.14 -25.50 -3.78
CA ALA A 156 -29.54 -24.90 -5.06
C ALA A 156 -30.96 -25.31 -5.49
N PRO A 157 -31.78 -24.39 -6.03
CA PRO A 157 -31.46 -22.98 -6.28
C PRO A 157 -31.53 -22.09 -5.01
N PRO A 158 -30.69 -21.04 -4.90
CA PRO A 158 -30.75 -20.11 -3.78
C PRO A 158 -32.04 -19.29 -3.83
N SER A 159 -32.71 -19.14 -2.68
CA SER A 159 -33.90 -18.32 -2.48
C SER A 159 -33.59 -16.84 -2.65
N ALA A 160 -34.67 -16.07 -2.82
CA ALA A 160 -34.59 -14.62 -2.81
C ALA A 160 -33.93 -14.08 -1.53
N ARG A 161 -34.13 -14.69 -0.36
CA ARG A 161 -33.52 -14.21 0.89
C ARG A 161 -32.00 -14.35 0.89
N ALA A 162 -31.49 -15.49 0.42
CA ALA A 162 -30.05 -15.69 0.25
C ALA A 162 -29.46 -14.68 -0.74
N LEU A 163 -30.14 -14.41 -1.86
CA LEU A 163 -29.70 -13.44 -2.85
C LEU A 163 -29.69 -12.00 -2.30
N LEU A 164 -30.72 -11.60 -1.55
CA LEU A 164 -30.77 -10.30 -0.88
C LEU A 164 -29.66 -10.15 0.17
N GLY A 165 -29.42 -11.19 0.97
CA GLY A 165 -28.31 -11.23 1.93
C GLY A 165 -26.95 -11.11 1.26
N ALA A 166 -26.75 -11.85 0.16
CA ALA A 166 -25.52 -11.77 -0.63
C ALA A 166 -25.31 -10.36 -1.22
N THR A 167 -26.38 -9.78 -1.76
CA THR A 167 -26.38 -8.41 -2.31
C THR A 167 -25.99 -7.40 -1.25
N PHE A 168 -26.60 -7.47 -0.06
CA PHE A 168 -26.26 -6.58 1.05
C PHE A 168 -24.75 -6.62 1.36
N TRP A 169 -24.20 -7.81 1.58
CA TRP A 169 -22.79 -7.98 1.91
C TRP A 169 -21.85 -7.53 0.79
N TRP A 170 -22.19 -7.82 -0.47
CA TRP A 170 -21.37 -7.41 -1.61
C TRP A 170 -21.49 -5.93 -1.97
N THR A 171 -22.62 -5.29 -1.70
CA THR A 171 -22.71 -3.83 -1.76
C THR A 171 -21.83 -3.21 -0.70
N LEU A 172 -21.85 -3.69 0.56
CA LEU A 172 -20.90 -3.24 1.57
C LEU A 172 -19.44 -3.48 1.14
N ALA A 173 -19.14 -4.65 0.57
CA ALA A 173 -17.81 -4.94 0.03
C ALA A 173 -17.42 -3.93 -1.05
N ALA A 174 -18.35 -3.55 -1.95
CA ALA A 174 -18.13 -2.55 -3.00
C ALA A 174 -17.90 -1.13 -2.45
N LEU A 175 -18.56 -0.75 -1.35
CA LEU A 175 -18.33 0.52 -0.65
C LEU A 175 -16.97 0.56 0.07
N VAL A 176 -16.41 -0.60 0.42
CA VAL A 176 -15.03 -0.72 0.91
C VAL A 176 -14.05 -0.76 -0.26
N ARG A 177 -14.41 -1.45 -1.35
CA ARG A 177 -13.56 -1.74 -2.50
C ARG A 177 -14.38 -1.90 -3.79
N PRO A 178 -14.37 -0.92 -4.71
CA PRO A 178 -15.26 -0.90 -5.87
C PRO A 178 -15.12 -2.08 -6.85
N GLN A 179 -14.02 -2.86 -6.81
CA GLN A 179 -13.89 -4.01 -7.71
C GLN A 179 -14.99 -5.08 -7.52
N PHE A 180 -15.61 -5.13 -6.34
CA PHE A 180 -16.72 -6.05 -6.06
C PHE A 180 -18.03 -5.69 -6.78
N LEU A 181 -18.11 -4.52 -7.42
CA LEU A 181 -19.24 -4.18 -8.30
C LEU A 181 -19.43 -5.20 -9.42
N THR A 182 -18.33 -5.80 -9.92
CA THR A 182 -18.40 -6.85 -10.94
C THR A 182 -19.20 -8.06 -10.49
N VAL A 183 -19.06 -8.46 -9.22
CA VAL A 183 -19.81 -9.55 -8.61
C VAL A 183 -21.28 -9.15 -8.42
N LEU A 184 -21.50 -7.93 -7.94
CA LEU A 184 -22.85 -7.37 -7.73
C LEU A 184 -23.65 -7.29 -9.03
N VAL A 185 -23.00 -7.04 -10.18
CA VAL A 185 -23.64 -7.02 -11.50
C VAL A 185 -23.80 -8.42 -12.08
N ALA A 186 -22.79 -9.29 -11.95
CA ALA A 186 -22.81 -10.61 -12.60
C ALA A 186 -23.85 -11.57 -12.00
N LEU A 187 -24.07 -11.55 -10.68
CA LEU A 187 -24.94 -12.54 -10.05
C LEU A 187 -26.43 -12.35 -10.34
N PRO A 188 -27.02 -11.14 -10.27
CA PRO A 188 -28.42 -10.92 -10.65
C PRO A 188 -28.69 -11.37 -12.09
N VAL A 189 -27.74 -11.09 -13.00
CA VAL A 189 -27.80 -11.56 -14.39
C VAL A 189 -27.84 -13.08 -14.41
N PHE A 190 -26.88 -13.78 -13.79
CA PHE A 190 -26.88 -15.24 -13.77
C PHE A 190 -28.11 -15.87 -13.12
N TRP A 191 -28.63 -15.27 -12.05
CA TRP A 191 -29.82 -15.74 -11.35
C TRP A 191 -31.09 -15.57 -12.21
N TYR A 192 -31.15 -14.53 -13.05
CA TYR A 192 -32.19 -14.34 -14.06
C TYR A 192 -32.26 -15.49 -15.08
N TRP A 193 -31.13 -16.13 -15.39
CA TRP A 193 -31.08 -17.26 -16.34
C TRP A 193 -31.49 -18.61 -15.74
N ARG A 194 -31.65 -18.75 -14.41
CA ARG A 194 -31.80 -20.07 -13.76
C ARG A 194 -33.14 -20.38 -13.08
N ASN A 195 -34.01 -19.40 -12.80
CA ASN A 195 -35.20 -19.61 -11.94
C ASN A 195 -36.52 -19.50 -12.73
N ASP A 196 -37.68 -19.18 -12.14
CA ASP A 196 -38.97 -18.92 -12.81
C ASP A 196 -39.37 -17.42 -12.76
N THR A 197 -40.17 -16.94 -13.70
CA THR A 197 -40.29 -15.50 -14.05
C THR A 197 -40.73 -14.57 -12.91
N CYS A 198 -41.66 -14.99 -12.04
CA CYS A 198 -42.21 -14.10 -10.99
C CYS A 198 -41.27 -13.93 -9.78
N ASP A 199 -40.65 -15.02 -9.31
CA ASP A 199 -39.62 -14.93 -8.27
C ASP A 199 -38.40 -14.19 -8.80
N ARG A 200 -38.10 -14.38 -10.10
CA ARG A 200 -37.03 -13.68 -10.81
C ARG A 200 -37.12 -12.16 -10.67
N ILE A 201 -38.27 -11.58 -10.97
CA ILE A 201 -38.43 -10.13 -10.92
C ILE A 201 -38.34 -9.61 -9.48
N ARG A 202 -38.99 -10.30 -8.52
CA ARG A 202 -39.00 -9.85 -7.12
C ARG A 202 -37.62 -9.82 -6.49
N ALA A 203 -36.81 -10.85 -6.70
CA ALA A 203 -35.46 -10.86 -6.11
C ALA A 203 -34.55 -9.86 -6.81
N LEU A 204 -34.63 -9.69 -8.14
CA LEU A 204 -33.89 -8.65 -8.86
C LEU A 204 -34.22 -7.24 -8.36
N LEU A 205 -35.52 -6.94 -8.21
CA LEU A 205 -35.97 -5.67 -7.66
C LEU A 205 -35.46 -5.47 -6.24
N GLY A 206 -35.56 -6.49 -5.38
CA GLY A 206 -35.03 -6.39 -4.02
C GLY A 206 -33.51 -6.21 -3.98
N CYS A 207 -32.75 -6.85 -4.88
CA CYS A 207 -31.31 -6.64 -5.00
C CYS A 207 -31.00 -5.20 -5.43
N LEU A 208 -31.71 -4.70 -6.44
CA LEU A 208 -31.59 -3.33 -6.90
C LEU A 208 -31.95 -2.35 -5.79
N THR A 209 -33.00 -2.60 -5.01
CA THR A 209 -33.41 -1.76 -3.88
C THR A 209 -32.31 -1.71 -2.81
N ILE A 210 -31.76 -2.85 -2.39
CA ILE A 210 -30.68 -2.89 -1.39
C ILE A 210 -29.44 -2.16 -1.89
N ALA A 211 -29.00 -2.48 -3.11
CA ALA A 211 -27.82 -1.86 -3.70
C ALA A 211 -28.00 -0.34 -3.84
N THR A 212 -29.14 0.08 -4.40
CA THR A 212 -29.48 1.49 -4.60
C THR A 212 -29.58 2.23 -3.27
N ALA A 213 -30.21 1.66 -2.25
CA ALA A 213 -30.34 2.29 -0.94
C ALA A 213 -28.97 2.58 -0.30
N LEU A 214 -28.06 1.59 -0.31
CA LEU A 214 -26.72 1.74 0.26
C LEU A 214 -25.83 2.71 -0.55
N PHE A 215 -25.83 2.62 -1.88
CA PHE A 215 -25.08 3.57 -2.70
C PHE A 215 -25.66 4.99 -2.65
N THR A 216 -26.98 5.12 -2.51
CA THR A 216 -27.65 6.40 -2.34
C THR A 216 -27.31 7.02 -0.99
N ALA A 217 -27.21 6.23 0.08
CA ALA A 217 -26.72 6.71 1.37
C ALA A 217 -25.29 7.27 1.26
N GLN A 218 -24.38 6.55 0.59
CA GLN A 218 -23.05 7.10 0.29
C GLN A 218 -23.13 8.37 -0.57
N GLY A 219 -24.02 8.41 -1.56
CA GLY A 219 -24.20 9.58 -2.43
C GLY A 219 -24.69 10.81 -1.68
N PHE A 220 -25.61 10.65 -0.72
CA PHE A 220 -26.03 11.75 0.14
C PHE A 220 -24.89 12.23 1.05
N TRP A 221 -24.09 11.31 1.58
CA TRP A 221 -22.91 11.69 2.37
C TRP A 221 -21.89 12.46 1.53
N GLN A 222 -21.63 12.03 0.29
CA GLN A 222 -20.79 12.78 -0.65
C GLN A 222 -21.36 14.17 -0.96
N ARG A 223 -22.69 14.29 -1.09
CA ARG A 223 -23.32 15.60 -1.31
C ARG A 223 -23.17 16.53 -0.12
N GLN A 224 -23.25 16.00 1.09
CA GLN A 224 -23.07 16.77 2.31
C GLN A 224 -21.62 17.25 2.49
N VAL A 225 -20.63 16.41 2.17
CA VAL A 225 -19.20 16.76 2.35
C VAL A 225 -18.65 17.55 1.17
N GLY A 226 -18.81 17.04 -0.04
CA GLY A 226 -18.20 17.57 -1.27
C GLY A 226 -19.15 18.36 -2.18
N GLY A 227 -20.38 18.63 -1.74
CA GLY A 227 -21.38 19.41 -2.50
C GLY A 227 -22.05 18.68 -3.66
N GLU A 228 -21.68 17.42 -3.94
CA GLU A 228 -22.15 16.66 -5.09
C GLU A 228 -22.60 15.24 -4.73
N PHE A 229 -23.73 14.81 -5.30
CA PHE A 229 -24.20 13.43 -5.15
C PHE A 229 -23.44 12.50 -6.11
N ARG A 230 -22.66 11.56 -5.55
CA ARG A 230 -21.97 10.52 -6.33
C ARG A 230 -22.13 9.14 -5.69
N LEU A 231 -22.45 8.12 -6.49
CA LEU A 231 -22.58 6.74 -5.98
C LEU A 231 -21.23 6.09 -5.73
N LEU A 232 -20.22 6.44 -6.52
CA LEU A 232 -18.89 5.83 -6.49
C LEU A 232 -17.79 6.90 -6.33
N PRO A 233 -16.62 6.51 -5.80
CA PRO A 233 -15.46 7.39 -5.79
C PRO A 233 -14.99 7.72 -7.20
N TRP A 234 -14.41 8.91 -7.38
CA TRP A 234 -14.12 9.42 -8.72
C TRP A 234 -12.80 8.91 -9.33
N GLN A 235 -11.94 8.18 -8.61
CA GLN A 235 -10.66 7.66 -9.12
C GLN A 235 -10.76 6.64 -10.29
N GLY A 236 -11.93 6.07 -10.54
CA GLY A 236 -12.13 4.94 -11.46
C GLY A 236 -11.62 5.18 -12.88
N PRO A 237 -12.07 6.23 -13.59
CA PRO A 237 -11.65 6.51 -14.97
C PRO A 237 -10.15 6.62 -15.17
N TYR A 238 -9.44 7.36 -14.31
CA TYR A 238 -7.99 7.49 -14.41
C TYR A 238 -7.30 6.15 -14.16
N ASN A 239 -7.70 5.39 -13.15
CA ASN A 239 -7.13 4.07 -12.89
C ASN A 239 -7.37 3.10 -14.06
N LEU A 240 -8.52 3.18 -14.73
CA LEU A 240 -8.80 2.38 -15.92
C LEU A 240 -7.88 2.76 -17.08
N TRP A 241 -7.70 4.06 -17.32
CA TRP A 241 -6.78 4.56 -18.33
C TRP A 241 -5.32 4.19 -18.00
N ALA A 242 -4.82 4.53 -16.82
CA ALA A 242 -3.44 4.27 -16.39
C ALA A 242 -3.08 2.78 -16.44
N ALA A 243 -4.03 1.89 -16.16
CA ALA A 243 -3.82 0.45 -16.25
C ALA A 243 -3.76 -0.10 -17.68
N ASN A 244 -4.34 0.60 -18.65
CA ASN A 244 -4.56 0.10 -20.00
C ASN A 244 -4.03 1.04 -21.11
N GLN A 245 -3.37 2.13 -20.78
CA GLN A 245 -2.80 3.04 -21.78
C GLN A 245 -1.67 2.38 -22.59
N PRO A 246 -1.36 2.88 -23.80
CA PRO A 246 -0.21 2.41 -24.57
C PRO A 246 1.07 2.40 -23.74
N GLY A 247 1.77 1.25 -23.74
CA GLY A 247 3.00 1.06 -22.96
C GLY A 247 2.79 0.68 -21.49
N ALA A 248 1.56 0.70 -20.97
CA ALA A 248 1.30 0.23 -19.60
C ALA A 248 1.47 -1.29 -19.49
N HIS A 249 2.10 -1.74 -18.41
CA HIS A 249 2.19 -3.16 -18.11
C HIS A 249 0.92 -3.71 -17.43
N GLY A 250 0.07 -2.86 -16.83
CA GLY A 250 -1.21 -3.24 -16.20
C GLY A 250 -1.09 -4.12 -14.95
N ARG A 251 0.14 -4.42 -14.50
CA ARG A 251 0.42 -5.25 -13.31
C ARG A 251 0.19 -4.50 -12.00
N TYR A 252 0.51 -3.22 -11.99
CA TYR A 252 0.40 -2.32 -10.86
C TYR A 252 0.43 -0.87 -11.35
N TYR A 253 0.04 0.07 -10.49
CA TYR A 253 0.17 1.48 -10.78
C TYR A 253 1.64 1.90 -10.67
N ALA A 254 2.20 2.43 -11.75
CA ALA A 254 3.54 2.98 -11.81
C ALA A 254 3.42 4.46 -12.14
N GLN A 255 3.82 5.29 -11.18
CA GLN A 255 3.89 6.73 -11.37
C GLN A 255 4.90 7.06 -12.48
N THR A 256 4.50 7.93 -13.40
CA THR A 256 5.26 8.35 -14.58
C THR A 256 5.84 9.76 -14.45
N LEU A 257 5.26 10.58 -13.58
CA LEU A 257 5.75 11.92 -13.25
C LEU A 257 6.55 11.91 -11.96
N ASP A 258 7.71 12.56 -11.94
CA ASP A 258 8.38 12.87 -10.68
C ASP A 258 7.60 13.99 -9.98
N LEU A 259 6.71 13.59 -9.06
CA LEU A 259 5.96 14.53 -8.26
C LEU A 259 6.82 14.85 -7.04
N PRO A 260 7.08 16.15 -6.75
CA PRO A 260 7.84 16.53 -5.57
C PRO A 260 7.18 15.89 -4.34
N PRO A 261 7.95 15.46 -3.34
CA PRO A 261 7.39 14.97 -2.08
C PRO A 261 6.45 16.05 -1.54
N SER A 262 5.15 15.87 -1.72
CA SER A 262 4.18 16.88 -1.32
C SER A 262 4.18 16.92 0.21
N ALA A 263 4.14 18.12 0.77
CA ALA A 263 3.85 18.31 2.20
C ALA A 263 2.46 17.72 2.56
N SER A 264 1.59 17.52 1.56
CA SER A 264 0.28 16.90 1.69
C SER A 264 0.36 15.37 1.54
N PRO A 265 -0.29 14.57 2.42
CA PRO A 265 -0.36 13.10 2.37
C PRO A 265 -1.27 12.57 1.24
N GLU A 266 -1.45 13.34 0.18
CA GLU A 266 -2.34 13.01 -0.93
C GLU A 266 -1.85 11.80 -1.73
N ASN A 267 -2.82 11.08 -2.29
CA ASN A 267 -2.55 9.90 -3.09
C ASN A 267 -1.75 10.27 -4.36
N PRO A 268 -0.60 9.63 -4.65
CA PRO A 268 0.19 9.96 -5.84
C PRO A 268 -0.59 9.82 -7.16
N ALA A 269 -1.49 8.83 -7.25
CA ALA A 269 -2.33 8.65 -8.44
C ALA A 269 -3.36 9.79 -8.61
N LYS A 270 -3.81 10.41 -7.51
CA LYS A 270 -4.67 11.60 -7.54
C LYS A 270 -3.90 12.78 -8.15
N LEU A 271 -2.71 13.05 -7.60
CA LEU A 271 -1.86 14.16 -8.03
C LEU A 271 -1.40 14.00 -9.48
N GLU A 272 -1.02 12.79 -9.88
CA GLU A 272 -0.60 12.52 -11.25
C GLU A 272 -1.76 12.68 -12.25
N SER A 273 -2.96 12.21 -11.90
CA SER A 273 -4.15 12.42 -12.72
C SER A 273 -4.39 13.91 -13.00
N PHE A 274 -4.28 14.77 -11.98
CA PHE A 274 -4.43 16.21 -12.16
C PHE A 274 -3.33 16.80 -13.06
N ALA A 275 -2.07 16.45 -12.81
CA ALA A 275 -0.94 16.97 -13.57
C ALA A 275 -1.00 16.57 -15.05
N LEU A 276 -1.33 15.30 -15.35
CA LEU A 276 -1.46 14.81 -16.72
C LEU A 276 -2.67 15.41 -17.44
N TYR A 277 -3.80 15.58 -16.74
CA TYR A 277 -4.98 16.23 -17.31
C TYR A 277 -4.70 17.70 -17.65
N ALA A 278 -4.05 18.44 -16.74
CA ALA A 278 -3.68 19.83 -16.97
C ALA A 278 -2.73 19.97 -18.16
N ARG A 279 -1.74 19.06 -18.27
CA ARG A 279 -0.81 19.02 -19.41
C ARG A 279 -1.53 18.71 -20.73
N ALA A 280 -2.52 17.84 -20.72
CA ALA A 280 -3.24 17.43 -21.93
C ALA A 280 -4.25 18.48 -22.42
N THR A 281 -4.83 19.26 -21.51
CA THR A 281 -5.95 20.17 -21.82
C THR A 281 -5.61 21.66 -21.70
N GLY A 282 -4.45 22.01 -21.14
CA GLY A 282 -4.08 23.39 -20.81
C GLY A 282 -4.84 23.98 -19.61
N HIS A 283 -5.77 23.23 -19.00
CA HIS A 283 -6.56 23.69 -17.86
C HIS A 283 -5.93 23.21 -16.55
N ALA A 284 -5.35 24.13 -15.77
CA ALA A 284 -4.82 23.81 -14.46
C ALA A 284 -5.96 23.49 -13.47
N LEU A 285 -5.85 22.37 -12.75
CA LEU A 285 -6.71 22.05 -11.62
C LEU A 285 -5.95 22.34 -10.31
N PRO A 286 -6.46 23.22 -9.42
CA PRO A 286 -5.91 23.31 -8.08
C PRO A 286 -6.24 22.00 -7.33
N SER A 287 -5.21 21.31 -6.84
CA SER A 287 -5.33 20.01 -6.18
C SER A 287 -6.17 20.04 -4.89
N ALA A 288 -6.32 21.21 -4.26
CA ALA A 288 -6.97 21.37 -2.96
C ALA A 288 -8.44 21.83 -3.02
N THR A 289 -8.95 22.26 -4.20
CA THR A 289 -10.30 22.82 -4.37
C THR A 289 -10.87 22.57 -5.76
N SER A 290 -10.63 21.38 -6.31
CA SER A 290 -11.19 21.00 -7.60
C SER A 290 -12.72 20.98 -7.52
N THR A 291 -13.38 21.79 -8.35
CA THR A 291 -14.85 21.82 -8.38
C THR A 291 -15.41 20.50 -8.92
N PRO A 292 -16.62 20.09 -8.49
CA PRO A 292 -17.37 18.98 -9.08
C PRO A 292 -17.29 18.88 -10.61
N ALA A 293 -17.54 20.00 -11.30
CA ALA A 293 -17.51 20.08 -12.76
C ALA A 293 -16.13 19.76 -13.35
N ALA A 294 -15.06 20.16 -12.66
CA ALA A 294 -13.70 19.92 -13.10
C ALA A 294 -13.30 18.43 -12.96
N ILE A 295 -13.76 17.78 -11.89
CA ILE A 295 -13.59 16.32 -11.70
C ILE A 295 -14.34 15.55 -12.81
N ASP A 296 -15.54 15.98 -13.17
CA ASP A 296 -16.32 15.34 -14.24
C ASP A 296 -15.68 15.50 -15.62
N ALA A 297 -15.16 16.69 -15.94
CA ALA A 297 -14.43 16.92 -17.18
C ALA A 297 -13.18 16.03 -17.26
N MET A 298 -12.42 15.94 -16.18
CA MET A 298 -11.25 15.05 -16.09
C MET A 298 -11.64 13.58 -16.24
N ASN A 299 -12.70 13.13 -15.57
CA ASN A 299 -13.19 11.77 -15.69
C ASN A 299 -13.73 11.43 -17.08
N ALA A 300 -14.39 12.38 -17.75
CA ALA A 300 -14.84 12.24 -19.13
C ALA A 300 -13.63 12.12 -20.06
N HIS A 301 -12.60 12.94 -19.87
CA HIS A 301 -11.35 12.87 -20.62
C HIS A 301 -10.68 11.49 -20.51
N TRP A 302 -10.51 10.96 -19.29
CA TRP A 302 -9.87 9.64 -19.12
C TRP A 302 -10.70 8.48 -19.68
N ARG A 303 -12.04 8.54 -19.57
CA ARG A 303 -12.93 7.57 -20.23
C ARG A 303 -12.77 7.61 -21.75
N ALA A 304 -12.77 8.82 -22.33
CA ALA A 304 -12.62 9.00 -23.76
C ALA A 304 -11.26 8.47 -24.25
N ARG A 305 -10.16 8.77 -23.54
CA ARG A 305 -8.81 8.25 -23.84
C ARG A 305 -8.78 6.71 -23.83
N PHE A 306 -9.39 6.08 -22.84
CA PHE A 306 -9.47 4.62 -22.75
C PHE A 306 -10.26 4.04 -23.92
N LEU A 307 -11.46 4.56 -24.20
CA LEU A 307 -12.29 4.08 -25.32
C LEU A 307 -11.60 4.28 -26.66
N ASP A 308 -10.98 5.44 -26.87
CA ASP A 308 -10.18 5.77 -28.04
C ASP A 308 -9.08 4.71 -28.28
N HIS A 309 -8.30 4.38 -27.24
CA HIS A 309 -7.27 3.35 -27.34
C HIS A 309 -7.84 1.97 -27.70
N VAL A 310 -8.92 1.54 -27.03
CA VAL A 310 -9.54 0.23 -27.27
C VAL A 310 -10.11 0.12 -28.69
N LEU A 311 -10.71 1.19 -29.20
CA LEU A 311 -11.32 1.22 -30.52
C LEU A 311 -10.27 1.32 -31.65
N HIS A 312 -9.18 2.06 -31.44
CA HIS A 312 -8.12 2.21 -32.44
C HIS A 312 -7.16 1.02 -32.51
N ASP A 313 -6.85 0.36 -31.39
CA ASP A 313 -5.96 -0.81 -31.35
C ASP A 313 -6.50 -1.92 -30.42
N PRO A 314 -7.59 -2.60 -30.81
CA PRO A 314 -8.19 -3.65 -29.98
C PRO A 314 -7.26 -4.85 -29.76
N LEU A 315 -6.35 -5.13 -30.70
CA LEU A 315 -5.40 -6.24 -30.59
C LEU A 315 -4.32 -5.95 -29.54
N ALA A 316 -3.81 -4.72 -29.45
CA ALA A 316 -2.89 -4.34 -28.38
C ALA A 316 -3.56 -4.42 -27.01
N TRP A 317 -4.80 -3.94 -26.89
CA TRP A 317 -5.56 -4.04 -25.65
C TRP A 317 -5.81 -5.51 -25.25
N LEU A 318 -6.25 -6.36 -26.17
CA LEU A 318 -6.43 -7.80 -25.90
C LEU A 318 -5.12 -8.49 -25.51
N ARG A 319 -4.00 -8.13 -26.15
CA ARG A 319 -2.65 -8.62 -25.76
C ARG A 319 -2.29 -8.19 -24.34
N GLN A 320 -2.61 -6.96 -23.96
CA GLN A 320 -2.39 -6.46 -22.60
C GLN A 320 -3.27 -7.20 -21.59
N LEU A 321 -4.56 -7.44 -21.89
CA LEU A 321 -5.43 -8.26 -21.05
C LEU A 321 -4.90 -9.68 -20.89
N ALA A 322 -4.35 -10.29 -21.96
CA ALA A 322 -3.72 -11.61 -21.87
C ALA A 322 -2.49 -11.60 -20.96
N ARG A 323 -1.61 -10.58 -21.06
CA ARG A 323 -0.47 -10.41 -20.15
C ARG A 323 -0.89 -10.21 -18.69
N LYS A 324 -1.94 -9.43 -18.45
CA LYS A 324 -2.51 -9.22 -17.12
C LYS A 324 -3.12 -10.50 -16.58
N THR A 325 -3.84 -11.26 -17.41
CA THR A 325 -4.39 -12.57 -17.05
C THR A 325 -3.28 -13.54 -16.66
N TYR A 326 -2.19 -13.58 -17.44
CA TYR A 326 -1.01 -14.38 -17.08
C TYR A 326 -0.42 -13.94 -15.73
N ALA A 327 -0.21 -12.64 -15.52
CA ALA A 327 0.30 -12.11 -14.26
C ALA A 327 -0.64 -12.36 -13.07
N PHE A 328 -1.96 -12.37 -13.30
CA PHE A 328 -2.97 -12.72 -12.30
C PHE A 328 -2.86 -14.19 -11.89
N LEU A 329 -2.70 -15.10 -12.86
CA LEU A 329 -2.58 -16.54 -12.63
C LEU A 329 -1.20 -16.94 -12.09
N ASN A 330 -0.19 -16.07 -12.17
CA ASN A 330 1.17 -16.35 -11.74
C ASN A 330 1.33 -16.32 -10.21
N THR A 331 2.20 -17.17 -9.68
CA THR A 331 2.52 -17.22 -8.24
C THR A 331 3.24 -15.98 -7.75
N TRP A 332 3.85 -15.20 -8.65
CA TRP A 332 4.53 -13.97 -8.28
C TRP A 332 3.52 -12.90 -7.88
N GLU A 333 3.67 -12.41 -6.66
CA GLU A 333 2.80 -11.39 -6.12
C GLU A 333 3.19 -10.02 -6.70
N GLN A 334 2.37 -9.53 -7.65
CA GLN A 334 2.58 -8.24 -8.32
C GLN A 334 2.57 -7.08 -7.33
N TYR A 335 3.47 -6.11 -7.53
CA TYR A 335 3.63 -4.94 -6.67
C TYR A 335 2.30 -4.21 -6.42
N ASN A 336 2.19 -3.60 -5.26
CA ASN A 336 1.14 -2.65 -4.92
C ASN A 336 1.79 -1.50 -4.15
N ASN A 337 1.39 -1.22 -2.92
CA ASN A 337 2.14 -0.32 -2.05
C ASN A 337 3.48 -0.91 -1.59
N LYS A 338 3.55 -2.24 -1.50
CA LYS A 338 4.67 -3.00 -0.99
C LYS A 338 4.83 -4.27 -1.81
N THR A 339 6.06 -4.67 -2.14
CA THR A 339 6.29 -5.94 -2.83
C THR A 339 6.27 -7.10 -1.84
N TYR A 340 5.26 -7.97 -1.94
CA TYR A 340 5.13 -9.10 -1.02
C TYR A 340 6.42 -9.95 -0.95
N ALA A 341 7.04 -10.29 -2.08
CA ALA A 341 8.27 -11.09 -2.09
C ALA A 341 9.42 -10.44 -1.31
N PHE A 342 9.57 -9.12 -1.42
CA PHE A 342 10.59 -8.36 -0.69
C PHE A 342 10.36 -8.39 0.82
N HIS A 343 9.13 -8.13 1.27
CA HIS A 343 8.80 -8.10 2.69
C HIS A 343 8.70 -9.50 3.30
N ALA A 344 8.27 -10.50 2.53
CA ALA A 344 8.22 -11.89 2.96
C ALA A 344 9.62 -12.43 3.26
N ALA A 345 10.61 -12.14 2.40
CA ALA A 345 12.00 -12.53 2.60
C ALA A 345 12.64 -11.93 3.86
N ARG A 346 12.16 -10.77 4.33
CA ARG A 346 12.63 -10.10 5.55
C ARG A 346 11.91 -10.60 6.81
N SER A 347 10.74 -11.21 6.67
CA SER A 347 9.93 -11.64 7.80
C SER A 347 10.30 -13.06 8.23
N PRO A 348 10.68 -13.29 9.51
CA PRO A 348 10.96 -14.64 10.01
C PRO A 348 9.72 -15.55 10.02
N TRP A 349 8.53 -14.96 9.89
CA TRP A 349 7.27 -15.70 9.86
C TRP A 349 6.83 -16.05 8.43
N LEU A 350 7.06 -15.16 7.45
CA LEU A 350 6.54 -15.36 6.09
C LEU A 350 7.55 -16.08 5.18
N ALA A 351 8.85 -15.89 5.39
CA ALA A 351 9.90 -16.32 4.45
C ALA A 351 9.92 -17.83 4.16
N TRP A 352 9.58 -18.66 5.15
CA TRP A 352 9.66 -20.12 5.05
C TRP A 352 8.37 -20.79 4.56
N ASN A 353 7.27 -20.04 4.46
CA ASN A 353 5.97 -20.62 4.19
C ASN A 353 5.70 -20.68 2.67
N PRO A 354 5.66 -21.88 2.06
CA PRO A 354 5.53 -22.02 0.61
C PRO A 354 4.08 -21.91 0.12
N LEU A 355 3.11 -21.66 1.01
CA LEU A 355 1.69 -21.64 0.69
C LEU A 355 1.27 -20.37 -0.07
N GLY A 356 1.92 -20.09 -1.19
CA GLY A 356 1.61 -18.97 -2.07
C GLY A 356 0.42 -19.22 -3.00
N TRP A 357 0.09 -18.20 -3.78
CA TRP A 357 -0.97 -18.23 -4.79
C TRP A 357 -0.90 -19.45 -5.74
N GLY A 358 0.29 -19.75 -6.27
CA GLY A 358 0.44 -20.83 -7.25
C GLY A 358 0.11 -22.22 -6.70
N VAL A 359 0.52 -22.49 -5.45
CA VAL A 359 0.20 -23.76 -4.76
C VAL A 359 -1.31 -23.88 -4.55
N LEU A 360 -1.94 -22.80 -4.07
CA LEU A 360 -3.40 -22.77 -3.89
C LEU A 360 -4.13 -22.98 -5.22
N LEU A 361 -3.69 -22.34 -6.30
CA LEU A 361 -4.31 -22.45 -7.62
C LEU A 361 -4.25 -23.88 -8.15
N VAL A 362 -3.09 -24.55 -8.07
CA VAL A 362 -2.94 -25.95 -8.51
C VAL A 362 -3.84 -26.89 -7.70
N LEU A 363 -3.86 -26.74 -6.36
CA LEU A 363 -4.73 -27.53 -5.50
C LEU A 363 -6.22 -27.25 -5.76
N ALA A 364 -6.57 -26.01 -6.02
CA ALA A 364 -7.93 -25.59 -6.34
C ALA A 364 -8.43 -26.18 -7.66
N VAL A 365 -7.56 -26.35 -8.68
CA VAL A 365 -7.92 -27.06 -9.91
C VAL A 365 -8.34 -28.50 -9.61
N ALA A 366 -7.57 -29.20 -8.77
CA ALA A 366 -7.93 -30.55 -8.32
C ALA A 366 -9.27 -30.56 -7.57
N GLY A 367 -9.44 -29.67 -6.59
CA GLY A 367 -10.67 -29.61 -5.79
C GLY A 367 -11.92 -29.19 -6.57
N THR A 368 -11.76 -28.32 -7.56
CA THR A 368 -12.86 -27.89 -8.44
C THR A 368 -13.32 -29.03 -9.33
N TRP A 369 -12.39 -29.88 -9.79
CA TRP A 369 -12.74 -31.10 -10.51
C TRP A 369 -13.59 -32.03 -9.64
N ARG A 370 -13.19 -32.22 -8.37
CA ARG A 370 -14.00 -32.96 -7.39
C ARG A 370 -15.39 -32.34 -7.20
N LEU A 371 -15.46 -31.02 -7.03
CA LEU A 371 -16.73 -30.30 -6.84
C LEU A 371 -17.65 -30.49 -8.05
N ARG A 372 -17.12 -30.40 -9.27
CA ARG A 372 -17.87 -30.62 -10.51
C ARG A 372 -18.50 -32.02 -10.56
N VAL A 373 -17.80 -33.05 -10.11
CA VAL A 373 -18.27 -34.44 -10.11
C VAL A 373 -19.28 -34.71 -9.00
N GLN A 374 -19.07 -34.14 -7.80
CA GLN A 374 -19.87 -34.46 -6.61
C GLN A 374 -21.05 -33.50 -6.37
N ALA A 375 -20.93 -32.24 -6.81
CA ALA A 375 -21.91 -31.18 -6.58
C ALA A 375 -21.88 -30.12 -7.72
N PRO A 376 -22.44 -30.44 -8.91
CA PRO A 376 -22.35 -29.57 -10.08
C PRO A 376 -23.02 -28.17 -9.96
N PRO A 377 -24.18 -27.98 -9.29
CA PRO A 377 -24.81 -26.66 -9.24
C PRO A 377 -23.98 -25.58 -8.48
N PRO A 378 -23.40 -25.87 -7.29
CA PRO A 378 -22.44 -24.96 -6.64
C PRO A 378 -21.22 -24.63 -7.51
N ALA A 379 -20.68 -25.60 -8.26
CA ALA A 379 -19.50 -25.38 -9.09
C ALA A 379 -19.68 -24.26 -10.14
N GLY A 380 -20.85 -24.18 -10.77
CA GLY A 380 -21.16 -23.13 -11.75
C GLY A 380 -21.24 -21.73 -11.13
N THR A 381 -21.90 -21.60 -9.97
CA THR A 381 -22.00 -20.32 -9.25
C THR A 381 -20.63 -19.85 -8.76
N VAL A 382 -19.83 -20.76 -8.20
CA VAL A 382 -18.47 -20.47 -7.74
C VAL A 382 -17.58 -20.04 -8.91
N GLY A 383 -17.65 -20.76 -10.03
CA GLY A 383 -16.93 -20.41 -11.26
C GLY A 383 -17.29 -19.01 -11.75
N LEU A 384 -18.59 -18.68 -11.82
CA LEU A 384 -19.03 -17.35 -12.23
C LEU A 384 -18.52 -16.26 -11.28
N ILE A 385 -18.65 -16.43 -9.97
CA ILE A 385 -18.22 -15.41 -9.00
C ILE A 385 -16.71 -15.22 -9.07
N ALA A 386 -15.95 -16.31 -9.19
CA ALA A 386 -14.50 -16.26 -9.38
C ALA A 386 -14.15 -15.51 -10.67
N LEU A 387 -14.84 -15.79 -11.79
CA LEU A 387 -14.64 -15.09 -13.06
C LEU A 387 -15.00 -13.60 -12.96
N ALA A 388 -16.15 -13.25 -12.38
CA ALA A 388 -16.58 -11.86 -12.21
C ALA A 388 -15.58 -11.07 -11.37
N THR A 389 -15.15 -11.63 -10.23
CA THR A 389 -14.16 -11.02 -9.34
C THR A 389 -12.81 -10.85 -10.07
N SER A 390 -12.37 -11.89 -10.79
CA SER A 390 -11.11 -11.86 -11.54
C SER A 390 -11.16 -10.83 -12.68
N ALA A 391 -12.29 -10.69 -13.37
CA ALA A 391 -12.48 -9.71 -14.43
C ALA A 391 -12.33 -8.28 -13.91
N GLY A 392 -12.86 -7.97 -12.72
CA GLY A 392 -12.67 -6.66 -12.08
C GLY A 392 -11.20 -6.34 -11.81
N VAL A 393 -10.43 -7.34 -11.40
CA VAL A 393 -8.98 -7.19 -11.15
C VAL A 393 -8.20 -7.06 -12.46
N ILE A 394 -8.48 -7.93 -13.44
CA ILE A 394 -7.80 -7.97 -14.74
C ILE A 394 -8.09 -6.72 -15.57
N LEU A 395 -9.27 -6.11 -15.46
CA LEU A 395 -9.60 -4.88 -16.17
C LEU A 395 -8.76 -3.70 -15.68
N PHE A 396 -8.45 -3.65 -14.38
CA PHE A 396 -7.64 -2.60 -13.75
C PHE A 396 -6.21 -3.09 -13.49
N PHE A 397 -5.80 -3.25 -12.24
CA PHE A 397 -4.45 -3.69 -11.88
C PHE A 397 -4.49 -5.07 -11.24
N VAL A 398 -3.60 -5.96 -11.69
CA VAL A 398 -3.46 -7.31 -11.11
C VAL A 398 -2.55 -7.36 -9.87
N SER A 399 -2.46 -6.24 -9.15
CA SER A 399 -1.67 -6.11 -7.94
C SER A 399 -2.10 -7.11 -6.86
N ALA A 400 -1.14 -7.58 -6.07
CA ALA A 400 -1.31 -8.71 -5.16
C ALA A 400 -2.52 -8.62 -4.20
N ARG A 401 -2.73 -7.49 -3.50
CA ARG A 401 -3.89 -7.38 -2.57
C ARG A 401 -5.26 -7.50 -3.24
N PHE A 402 -5.38 -7.24 -4.55
CA PHE A 402 -6.66 -7.36 -5.26
C PHE A 402 -7.02 -8.82 -5.54
N ARG A 403 -6.05 -9.74 -5.48
CA ARG A 403 -6.25 -11.18 -5.66
C ARG A 403 -6.77 -11.91 -4.42
N LEU A 404 -6.70 -11.30 -3.23
CA LEU A 404 -7.06 -11.96 -1.96
C LEU A 404 -8.46 -12.59 -1.96
N PRO A 405 -9.52 -11.93 -2.46
CA PRO A 405 -10.85 -12.54 -2.49
C PRO A 405 -10.89 -13.82 -3.34
N VAL A 406 -10.15 -13.84 -4.45
CA VAL A 406 -10.04 -15.03 -5.31
C VAL A 406 -9.17 -16.08 -4.64
N ALA A 407 -8.07 -15.71 -3.99
CA ALA A 407 -7.25 -16.65 -3.22
C ALA A 407 -8.06 -17.33 -2.09
N ALA A 408 -8.95 -16.59 -1.43
CA ALA A 408 -9.83 -17.15 -0.39
C ALA A 408 -10.83 -18.14 -1.01
N LEU A 409 -11.36 -17.83 -2.20
CA LEU A 409 -12.14 -18.77 -2.99
C LEU A 409 -11.35 -20.01 -3.41
N LEU A 410 -10.07 -19.89 -3.76
CA LEU A 410 -9.21 -21.04 -4.13
C LEU A 410 -8.93 -21.96 -2.94
N CYS A 411 -8.84 -21.43 -1.71
CA CYS A 411 -8.66 -22.22 -0.50
C CYS A 411 -9.80 -23.24 -0.29
N VAL A 412 -11.02 -22.91 -0.73
CA VAL A 412 -12.20 -23.78 -0.57
C VAL A 412 -12.06 -25.12 -1.31
N PRO A 413 -11.93 -25.17 -2.65
CA PRO A 413 -11.67 -26.42 -3.36
C PRO A 413 -10.29 -26.99 -3.01
N ALA A 414 -9.26 -26.19 -2.78
CA ALA A 414 -7.94 -26.71 -2.38
C ALA A 414 -8.02 -27.56 -1.10
N GLY A 415 -8.75 -27.09 -0.08
CA GLY A 415 -8.96 -27.84 1.15
C GLY A 415 -9.74 -29.14 0.94
N ALA A 416 -10.74 -29.12 0.05
CA ALA A 416 -11.46 -30.33 -0.34
C ALA A 416 -10.59 -31.34 -1.11
N ALA A 417 -9.66 -30.88 -1.95
CA ALA A 417 -8.72 -31.76 -2.64
C ALA A 417 -7.84 -32.51 -1.63
N LEU A 418 -7.27 -31.78 -0.66
CA LEU A 418 -6.38 -32.31 0.37
C LEU A 418 -7.08 -33.18 1.41
N ALA A 419 -8.36 -32.91 1.71
CA ALA A 419 -9.08 -33.66 2.74
C ALA A 419 -9.37 -35.12 2.36
N ARG A 420 -9.43 -35.47 1.07
CA ARG A 420 -9.75 -36.84 0.59
C ARG A 420 -9.03 -37.22 -0.72
N PRO A 421 -7.69 -37.26 -0.78
CA PRO A 421 -6.95 -37.41 -2.04
C PRO A 421 -7.32 -38.65 -2.88
N ALA A 422 -7.84 -39.71 -2.25
CA ALA A 422 -8.29 -40.94 -2.92
C ALA A 422 -9.42 -40.75 -3.96
N TRP A 423 -10.09 -39.59 -4.01
CA TRP A 423 -11.09 -39.30 -5.06
C TRP A 423 -10.48 -39.36 -6.48
N PHE A 424 -9.18 -39.13 -6.61
CA PHE A 424 -8.46 -39.14 -7.88
C PHE A 424 -8.24 -40.56 -8.46
N SER A 425 -8.08 -41.58 -7.61
CA SER A 425 -7.67 -42.93 -8.04
C SER A 425 -8.83 -43.86 -8.39
N HIS A 426 -9.97 -43.77 -7.70
CA HIS A 426 -11.07 -44.74 -7.85
C HIS A 426 -12.33 -44.19 -8.53
N ALA A 427 -12.53 -42.88 -8.56
CA ALA A 427 -13.80 -42.29 -9.02
C ALA A 427 -13.76 -41.67 -10.43
N LEU A 428 -12.58 -41.56 -11.05
CA LEU A 428 -12.40 -40.93 -12.36
C LEU A 428 -12.13 -41.96 -13.46
N SER A 429 -12.78 -41.80 -14.61
CA SER A 429 -12.43 -42.50 -15.85
C SER A 429 -11.00 -42.13 -16.29
N PRO A 430 -10.31 -43.00 -17.07
CA PRO A 430 -8.96 -42.72 -17.55
C PRO A 430 -8.85 -41.38 -18.31
N ALA A 431 -9.84 -41.07 -19.16
CA ALA A 431 -9.88 -39.80 -19.89
C ALA A 431 -10.00 -38.58 -18.94
N SER A 432 -10.89 -38.64 -17.95
CA SER A 432 -11.04 -37.58 -16.94
C SER A 432 -9.78 -37.38 -16.11
N ARG A 433 -9.08 -38.48 -15.79
CA ARG A 433 -7.80 -38.45 -15.08
C ARG A 433 -6.72 -37.76 -15.90
N ASN A 434 -6.59 -38.13 -17.18
CA ASN A 434 -5.62 -37.51 -18.09
C ASN A 434 -5.91 -36.03 -18.31
N ALA A 435 -7.19 -35.65 -18.48
CA ALA A 435 -7.59 -34.25 -18.59
C ALA A 435 -7.26 -33.44 -17.32
N LEU A 436 -7.50 -34.01 -16.14
CA LEU A 436 -7.13 -33.39 -14.88
C LEU A 436 -5.60 -33.27 -14.72
N LEU A 437 -4.84 -34.32 -15.03
CA LEU A 437 -3.37 -34.28 -15.01
C LEU A 437 -2.83 -33.19 -15.94
N PHE A 438 -3.34 -33.13 -17.17
CA PHE A 438 -3.01 -32.07 -18.11
C PHE A 438 -3.34 -30.68 -17.53
N ALA A 439 -4.53 -30.48 -16.96
CA ALA A 439 -4.93 -29.22 -16.36
C ALA A 439 -4.02 -28.82 -15.18
N LEU A 440 -3.62 -29.77 -14.34
CA LEU A 440 -2.69 -29.55 -13.23
C LEU A 440 -1.30 -29.16 -13.73
N ILE A 441 -0.75 -29.88 -14.72
CA ILE A 441 0.55 -29.58 -15.32
C ILE A 441 0.52 -28.22 -16.01
N ALA A 442 -0.49 -27.95 -16.84
CA ALA A 442 -0.65 -26.68 -17.54
C ALA A 442 -0.75 -25.52 -16.54
N THR A 443 -1.53 -25.68 -15.47
CA THR A 443 -1.67 -24.67 -14.42
C THR A 443 -0.36 -24.46 -13.66
N ALA A 444 0.38 -25.53 -13.35
CA ALA A 444 1.69 -25.45 -12.73
C ALA A 444 2.70 -24.70 -13.62
N VAL A 445 2.76 -25.03 -14.92
CA VAL A 445 3.62 -24.34 -15.89
C VAL A 445 3.24 -22.88 -16.00
N LEU A 446 1.96 -22.55 -16.14
CA LEU A 446 1.48 -21.16 -16.22
C LEU A 446 1.79 -20.38 -14.94
N THR A 447 1.54 -20.96 -13.77
CA THR A 447 1.67 -20.23 -12.50
C THR A 447 3.12 -20.05 -12.06
N PHE A 448 4.01 -21.01 -12.38
CA PHE A 448 5.41 -20.99 -11.93
C PHE A 448 6.41 -20.54 -13.00
N SER A 449 6.00 -20.39 -14.27
CA SER A 449 6.87 -19.80 -15.30
C SER A 449 7.17 -18.32 -15.06
N ASN A 450 8.14 -17.79 -15.81
CA ASN A 450 8.53 -16.37 -15.79
C ASN A 450 8.47 -15.76 -17.21
N LEU A 451 7.39 -15.99 -17.93
CA LEU A 451 7.18 -15.40 -19.25
C LEU A 451 6.96 -13.88 -19.10
N ASP A 452 7.34 -13.11 -20.12
CA ASP A 452 7.15 -11.65 -20.16
C ASP A 452 7.79 -10.89 -18.96
N GLY A 453 8.72 -11.51 -18.23
CA GLY A 453 9.32 -10.91 -17.04
C GLY A 453 8.32 -10.61 -15.92
N VAL A 454 7.33 -11.49 -15.71
CA VAL A 454 6.28 -11.34 -14.67
C VAL A 454 6.83 -11.23 -13.25
N ARG A 455 8.03 -11.77 -13.00
CA ARG A 455 8.79 -11.66 -11.74
C ARG A 455 9.66 -10.40 -11.70
N ASP A 456 9.06 -9.26 -11.98
CA ASP A 456 9.77 -7.98 -11.99
C ASP A 456 10.14 -7.55 -10.56
N THR A 457 11.42 -7.30 -10.33
CA THR A 457 11.97 -6.84 -9.04
C THR A 457 12.35 -5.37 -9.03
N ARG A 458 12.16 -4.63 -10.14
CA ARG A 458 12.37 -3.17 -10.18
C ARG A 458 11.62 -2.42 -9.07
N PRO A 459 10.40 -2.83 -8.64
CA PRO A 459 9.72 -2.20 -7.52
C PRO A 459 10.46 -2.28 -6.17
N PHE A 460 11.45 -3.16 -6.01
CA PHE A 460 12.23 -3.24 -4.76
C PHE A 460 12.92 -1.92 -4.42
N ILE A 461 13.24 -1.09 -5.42
CA ILE A 461 13.75 0.27 -5.19
C ILE A 461 12.77 1.07 -4.34
N GLN A 462 11.47 0.99 -4.65
CA GLN A 462 10.44 1.69 -3.87
C GLN A 462 10.26 1.09 -2.48
N ASP A 463 10.38 -0.23 -2.32
CA ASP A 463 10.33 -0.84 -0.98
C ASP A 463 11.49 -0.36 -0.09
N HIS A 464 12.71 -0.28 -0.62
CA HIS A 464 13.85 0.28 0.09
C HIS A 464 13.59 1.73 0.51
N LEU A 465 13.10 2.56 -0.40
CA LEU A 465 12.82 3.97 -0.12
C LEU A 465 11.68 4.17 0.88
N LEU A 466 10.66 3.32 0.84
CA LEU A 466 9.58 3.33 1.84
C LEU A 466 10.11 3.00 3.23
N ILE A 467 11.00 2.01 3.35
CA ILE A 467 11.65 1.68 4.62
C ILE A 467 12.55 2.83 5.07
N ALA A 468 13.36 3.40 4.17
CA ALA A 468 14.23 4.54 4.48
C ALA A 468 13.42 5.73 5.02
N ARG A 469 12.30 6.07 4.36
CA ARG A 469 11.40 7.14 4.82
C ARG A 469 10.80 6.86 6.20
N ALA A 470 10.33 5.64 6.43
CA ALA A 470 9.77 5.24 7.70
C ALA A 470 10.85 5.23 8.81
N ALA A 471 12.06 4.76 8.49
CA ALA A 471 13.21 4.76 9.38
C ALA A 471 13.61 6.18 9.79
N GLN A 472 13.64 7.11 8.83
CA GLN A 472 13.92 8.52 9.08
C GLN A 472 12.89 9.12 10.06
N THR A 473 11.61 8.75 9.92
CA THR A 473 10.54 9.24 10.79
C THR A 473 10.68 8.75 12.24
N VAL A 474 11.24 7.56 12.46
CA VAL A 474 11.51 7.01 13.80
C VAL A 474 12.92 7.32 14.31
N GLY A 475 13.74 8.06 13.54
CA GLY A 475 15.12 8.42 13.89
C GLY A 475 16.13 7.26 13.79
N ASP A 476 15.86 6.25 12.97
CA ASP A 476 16.78 5.12 12.74
C ASP A 476 17.69 5.40 11.53
N ASP A 477 18.68 6.28 11.71
CA ASP A 477 19.58 6.69 10.64
C ASP A 477 20.45 5.55 10.07
N ALA A 478 20.68 4.48 10.84
CA ALA A 478 21.40 3.30 10.37
C ALA A 478 20.58 2.55 9.30
N GLU A 479 19.28 2.33 9.55
CA GLU A 479 18.39 1.73 8.57
C GLU A 479 18.15 2.68 7.38
N VAL A 480 18.01 4.00 7.60
CA VAL A 480 17.92 4.99 6.50
C VAL A 480 19.11 4.86 5.55
N TRP A 481 20.33 4.84 6.10
CA TRP A 481 21.56 4.69 5.33
C TRP A 481 21.58 3.38 4.55
N SER A 482 21.32 2.26 5.24
CA SER A 482 21.35 0.92 4.66
C SER A 482 20.37 0.78 3.49
N GLN A 483 19.14 1.25 3.68
CA GLN A 483 18.08 1.16 2.67
C GLN A 483 18.30 2.14 1.51
N GLY A 484 18.77 3.36 1.79
CA GLY A 484 19.15 4.32 0.75
C GLY A 484 20.30 3.81 -0.12
N ALA A 485 21.32 3.20 0.50
CA ALA A 485 22.44 2.59 -0.22
C ALA A 485 21.97 1.42 -1.10
N ALA A 486 21.11 0.54 -0.59
CA ALA A 486 20.54 -0.55 -1.36
C ALA A 486 19.71 -0.06 -2.56
N ALA A 487 18.94 1.02 -2.39
CA ALA A 487 18.22 1.65 -3.50
C ALA A 487 19.16 2.21 -4.58
N LEU A 488 20.29 2.83 -4.20
CA LEU A 488 21.29 3.34 -5.16
C LEU A 488 22.09 2.25 -5.88
N VAL A 489 22.19 1.04 -5.30
CA VAL A 489 22.77 -0.12 -6.00
C VAL A 489 21.85 -0.55 -7.13
N LEU A 490 20.53 -0.54 -6.90
CA LEU A 490 19.53 -0.91 -7.90
C LEU A 490 19.34 0.17 -8.97
N ASP A 491 19.37 1.44 -8.58
CA ASP A 491 19.30 2.58 -9.49
C ASP A 491 20.16 3.75 -8.96
N PRO A 492 21.37 3.94 -9.51
CA PRO A 492 22.28 5.00 -9.11
C PRO A 492 21.75 6.42 -9.35
N THR A 493 20.69 6.59 -10.14
CA THR A 493 20.12 7.90 -10.52
C THR A 493 19.03 8.38 -9.56
N ARG A 494 18.67 7.56 -8.56
CA ARG A 494 17.65 7.89 -7.55
C ARG A 494 18.09 9.00 -6.61
N ARG A 495 17.58 10.20 -6.87
CA ARG A 495 17.87 11.40 -6.07
C ARG A 495 17.39 11.28 -4.62
N ASP A 496 16.18 10.75 -4.42
CA ASP A 496 15.59 10.50 -3.10
C ASP A 496 16.44 9.53 -2.26
N ALA A 497 16.96 8.46 -2.88
CA ALA A 497 17.88 7.54 -2.22
C ALA A 497 19.18 8.24 -1.78
N ALA A 498 19.77 9.07 -2.65
CA ALA A 498 20.97 9.82 -2.33
C ALA A 498 20.73 10.84 -1.21
N GLU A 499 19.58 11.51 -1.19
CA GLU A 499 19.17 12.42 -0.12
C GLU A 499 19.09 11.73 1.25
N TYR A 500 18.51 10.52 1.29
CA TYR A 500 18.47 9.72 2.51
C TYR A 500 19.86 9.39 3.04
N ILE A 501 20.80 9.00 2.18
CA ILE A 501 22.19 8.72 2.57
C ILE A 501 22.90 9.97 3.07
N VAL A 502 22.74 11.11 2.39
CA VAL A 502 23.36 12.37 2.80
C VAL A 502 22.90 12.76 4.20
N THR A 503 21.59 12.75 4.41
CA THR A 503 20.97 13.19 5.68
C THR A 503 21.32 12.23 6.82
N SER A 504 21.15 10.92 6.61
CA SER A 504 21.47 9.92 7.62
C SER A 504 22.96 9.82 7.91
N GLY A 505 23.82 9.95 6.91
CA GLY A 505 25.27 9.97 7.09
C GLY A 505 25.74 11.13 7.96
N PHE A 506 25.16 12.30 7.74
CA PHE A 506 25.38 13.46 8.61
C PHE A 506 24.93 13.16 10.04
N ASN A 507 23.69 12.74 10.25
CA ASN A 507 23.16 12.43 11.58
C ASN A 507 23.99 11.38 12.31
N ARG A 508 24.40 10.32 11.59
CA ARG A 508 25.30 9.29 12.13
C ARG A 508 26.63 9.89 12.54
N GLN A 509 27.26 10.71 11.69
CA GLN A 509 28.50 11.42 12.02
C GLN A 509 28.36 12.30 13.27
N LEU A 510 27.17 12.86 13.55
CA LEU A 510 26.89 13.61 14.78
C LEU A 510 26.85 12.71 16.01
N ALA A 511 26.23 11.54 15.86
CA ALA A 511 26.05 10.59 16.96
C ALA A 511 27.34 9.83 17.29
N ALA A 512 28.09 9.43 16.26
CA ALA A 512 29.37 8.74 16.36
C ALA A 512 30.20 8.96 15.08
N PRO A 513 31.53 9.09 15.17
CA PRO A 513 32.37 9.20 13.98
C PRO A 513 32.13 8.05 13.00
N LEU A 514 31.85 8.38 11.74
CA LEU A 514 31.80 7.38 10.67
C LEU A 514 33.17 6.73 10.50
N THR A 515 33.17 5.45 10.14
CA THR A 515 34.43 4.79 9.73
C THR A 515 35.01 5.48 8.50
N PRO A 516 36.32 5.39 8.24
CA PRO A 516 36.91 5.98 7.03
C PRO A 516 36.22 5.55 5.74
N ALA A 517 35.80 4.28 5.64
CA ALA A 517 35.06 3.77 4.49
C ALA A 517 33.66 4.39 4.37
N GLU A 518 32.91 4.50 5.47
CA GLU A 518 31.59 5.14 5.48
C GLU A 518 31.68 6.64 5.17
N PHE A 519 32.70 7.33 5.67
CA PHE A 519 32.92 8.75 5.37
C PHE A 519 33.21 8.98 3.88
N VAL A 520 34.05 8.13 3.27
CA VAL A 520 34.31 8.17 1.82
C VAL A 520 33.02 7.88 1.02
N ALA A 521 32.24 6.88 1.44
CA ALA A 521 30.95 6.58 0.83
C ALA A 521 29.98 7.77 0.95
N TRP A 522 29.88 8.38 2.14
CA TRP A 522 29.02 9.53 2.40
C TRP A 522 29.39 10.71 1.50
N ARG A 523 30.68 11.00 1.37
CA ARG A 523 31.19 12.05 0.47
C ARG A 523 30.87 11.75 -0.99
N THR A 524 31.06 10.50 -1.43
CA THR A 524 30.76 10.05 -2.79
C THR A 524 29.28 10.22 -3.12
N HIS A 525 28.40 9.76 -2.21
CA HIS A 525 26.95 9.91 -2.36
C HIS A 525 26.49 11.37 -2.28
N SER A 526 27.17 12.21 -1.49
CA SER A 526 26.92 13.65 -1.43
C SER A 526 27.23 14.34 -2.76
N SER A 527 28.40 14.07 -3.35
CA SER A 527 28.73 14.59 -4.68
C SER A 527 27.73 14.12 -5.74
N ARG A 528 27.28 12.86 -5.66
CA ARG A 528 26.26 12.33 -6.56
C ARG A 528 24.92 13.03 -6.39
N PHE A 529 24.46 13.26 -5.16
CA PHE A 529 23.23 13.99 -4.87
C PHE A 529 23.27 15.40 -5.48
N LEU A 530 24.39 16.10 -5.34
CA LEU A 530 24.59 17.43 -5.94
C LEU A 530 24.52 17.39 -7.47
N ALA A 531 25.09 16.35 -8.10
CA ALA A 531 25.04 16.18 -9.56
C ALA A 531 23.63 15.86 -10.08
N LEU A 532 22.79 15.20 -9.27
CA LEU A 532 21.40 14.86 -9.62
C LEU A 532 20.40 15.98 -9.30
N ALA A 533 20.78 16.99 -8.51
CA ALA A 533 19.84 18.00 -8.03
C ALA A 533 19.56 19.08 -9.10
N PRO A 534 18.29 19.34 -9.46
CA PRO A 534 17.95 20.54 -10.22
C PRO A 534 18.24 21.79 -9.35
N PRO A 535 18.41 22.98 -9.96
CA PRO A 535 18.77 24.20 -9.25
C PRO A 535 17.75 24.69 -8.20
N ALA A 536 16.55 24.09 -8.14
CA ALA A 536 15.43 24.53 -7.30
C ALA A 536 15.66 24.43 -5.77
N PRO A 537 14.97 25.27 -4.97
CA PRO A 537 15.21 25.46 -3.53
C PRO A 537 14.59 24.41 -2.58
N ILE A 538 13.87 23.40 -3.09
CA ILE A 538 13.00 22.54 -2.26
C ILE A 538 13.77 21.61 -1.29
N ASN A 539 15.06 21.32 -1.52
CA ASN A 539 15.85 20.39 -0.69
C ASN A 539 17.06 21.07 -0.06
N ALA A 540 16.90 22.32 0.34
CA ALA A 540 18.03 23.17 0.71
C ALA A 540 18.86 22.64 1.91
N PRO A 541 18.29 22.02 2.97
CA PRO A 541 19.10 21.40 4.03
C PRO A 541 19.98 20.24 3.54
N ALA A 542 19.42 19.29 2.78
CA ALA A 542 20.19 18.18 2.23
C ALA A 542 21.27 18.64 1.23
N ARG A 543 21.00 19.69 0.45
CA ARG A 543 21.99 20.31 -0.46
C ARG A 543 23.14 20.95 0.31
N VAL A 544 22.85 21.66 1.40
CA VAL A 544 23.90 22.20 2.28
C VAL A 544 24.73 21.09 2.89
N LEU A 545 24.09 20.04 3.44
CA LEU A 545 24.80 18.89 4.00
C LEU A 545 25.71 18.22 2.97
N ALA A 546 25.18 17.95 1.77
CA ALA A 546 25.94 17.35 0.69
C ALA A 546 27.11 18.22 0.23
N ALA A 547 26.90 19.53 0.09
CA ALA A 547 27.95 20.47 -0.30
C ALA A 547 29.04 20.59 0.79
N THR A 548 28.64 20.53 2.06
CA THR A 548 29.56 20.47 3.21
C THR A 548 30.41 19.21 3.15
N ALA A 549 29.79 18.05 2.95
CA ALA A 549 30.46 16.76 2.85
C ALA A 549 31.41 16.69 1.64
N ALA A 550 30.97 17.20 0.49
CA ALA A 550 31.77 17.25 -0.73
C ALA A 550 32.91 18.28 -0.67
N ARG A 551 32.83 19.25 0.26
CA ARG A 551 33.61 20.50 0.29
C ARG A 551 33.40 21.36 -0.97
N ASP A 552 32.17 21.41 -1.46
CA ASP A 552 31.78 22.21 -2.62
C ASP A 552 31.47 23.66 -2.20
N LEU A 553 32.51 24.49 -2.17
CA LEU A 553 32.42 25.90 -1.77
C LEU A 553 31.61 26.74 -2.76
N VAL A 554 31.48 26.33 -4.02
CA VAL A 554 30.72 27.08 -5.03
C VAL A 554 29.24 27.00 -4.71
N ILE A 555 28.73 25.79 -4.45
CA ILE A 555 27.33 25.59 -4.08
C ILE A 555 27.02 26.23 -2.73
N LEU A 556 27.91 26.09 -1.73
CA LEU A 556 27.70 26.72 -0.42
C LEU A 556 27.66 28.25 -0.51
N ARG A 557 28.54 28.87 -1.30
CA ARG A 557 28.53 30.33 -1.52
C ARG A 557 27.28 30.77 -2.28
N ALA A 558 26.84 30.02 -3.28
CA ALA A 558 25.62 30.31 -4.02
C ALA A 558 24.38 30.24 -3.11
N LEU A 559 24.27 29.21 -2.27
CA LEU A 559 23.19 29.08 -1.30
C LEU A 559 23.24 30.19 -0.24
N ALA A 560 24.42 30.54 0.28
CA ALA A 560 24.58 31.62 1.26
C ALA A 560 24.30 33.02 0.67
N ALA A 561 24.47 33.18 -0.64
CA ALA A 561 24.22 34.41 -1.37
C ALA A 561 22.80 34.53 -1.92
N ASP A 562 21.92 33.55 -1.71
CA ASP A 562 20.57 33.54 -2.27
C ASP A 562 19.80 34.82 -1.90
N PRO A 563 19.58 35.73 -2.88
CA PRO A 563 18.95 37.01 -2.61
C PRO A 563 17.43 36.89 -2.51
N ALA A 564 16.84 35.77 -2.97
CA ALA A 564 15.40 35.54 -2.97
C ALA A 564 14.89 35.05 -1.61
N ALA A 565 15.77 34.51 -0.76
CA ALA A 565 15.38 33.97 0.55
C ALA A 565 16.44 34.25 1.64
N PRO A 566 16.82 35.52 1.89
CA PRO A 566 17.99 35.89 2.69
C PRO A 566 17.91 35.51 4.18
N ALA A 567 16.72 35.12 4.66
CA ALA A 567 16.47 34.65 6.02
C ALA A 567 16.01 33.19 6.09
N SER A 568 16.16 32.41 5.00
CA SER A 568 15.79 31.00 5.03
C SER A 568 16.76 30.19 5.90
N PRO A 569 16.29 29.15 6.61
CA PRO A 569 17.15 28.22 7.36
C PRO A 569 18.34 27.70 6.54
N ALA A 570 18.13 27.45 5.26
CA ALA A 570 19.18 26.94 4.38
C ALA A 570 20.32 27.93 4.10
N VAL A 571 20.02 29.23 4.01
CA VAL A 571 21.06 30.27 3.92
C VAL A 571 21.95 30.23 5.16
N PHE A 572 21.33 30.09 6.34
CA PHE A 572 22.07 30.04 7.60
C PHE A 572 22.82 28.73 7.80
N ASP A 573 22.25 27.58 7.40
CA ASP A 573 22.96 26.30 7.36
C ASP A 573 24.17 26.38 6.40
N ALA A 574 24.02 27.02 5.23
CA ALA A 574 25.12 27.21 4.27
C ALA A 574 26.22 28.11 4.83
N LEU A 575 25.86 29.18 5.52
CA LEU A 575 26.81 30.07 6.22
C LEU A 575 27.53 29.33 7.35
N GLY A 576 26.82 28.50 8.12
CA GLY A 576 27.39 27.63 9.14
C GLY A 576 28.38 26.61 8.56
N ALA A 577 28.02 25.98 7.44
CA ALA A 577 28.90 25.08 6.70
C ALA A 577 30.16 25.77 6.15
N LEU A 578 30.03 26.98 5.57
CA LEU A 578 31.19 27.77 5.13
C LEU A 578 32.12 28.11 6.30
N THR A 579 31.54 28.39 7.46
CA THR A 579 32.30 28.68 8.68
C THR A 579 33.05 27.44 9.18
N LEU A 580 32.39 26.27 9.22
CA LEU A 580 32.99 24.98 9.57
C LEU A 580 34.16 24.58 8.66
N LEU A 581 34.15 25.04 7.41
CA LEU A 581 35.15 24.74 6.41
C LEU A 581 36.22 25.84 6.28
N ASP A 582 36.26 26.81 7.21
CA ASP A 582 37.16 27.99 7.18
C ASP A 582 37.09 28.78 5.85
N ALA A 583 35.91 28.81 5.23
CA ALA A 583 35.67 29.40 3.91
C ALA A 583 34.71 30.61 3.95
N ALA A 584 34.19 30.98 5.13
CA ALA A 584 33.31 32.12 5.32
C ALA A 584 34.09 33.44 5.36
N THR A 585 33.58 34.46 4.67
CA THR A 585 34.08 35.84 4.77
C THR A 585 33.66 36.50 6.09
N PRO A 586 34.36 37.55 6.56
CA PRO A 586 33.97 38.29 7.77
C PRO A 586 32.51 38.78 7.74
N ALA A 587 32.02 39.24 6.58
CA ALA A 587 30.65 39.69 6.41
C ALA A 587 29.63 38.54 6.52
N GLN A 588 29.95 37.37 5.97
CA GLN A 588 29.14 36.15 6.11
C GLN A 588 29.11 35.68 7.57
N HIS A 589 30.24 35.78 8.28
CA HIS A 589 30.35 35.45 9.69
C HIS A 589 29.51 36.38 10.56
N ALA A 590 29.58 37.69 10.32
CA ALA A 590 28.74 38.68 11.00
C ALA A 590 27.24 38.45 10.73
N ARG A 591 26.88 38.11 9.49
CA ARG A 591 25.51 37.79 9.09
C ARG A 591 24.98 36.53 9.78
N LEU A 592 25.82 35.50 9.94
CA LEU A 592 25.47 34.28 10.67
C LEU A 592 25.27 34.57 12.17
N LEU A 593 26.10 35.40 12.77
CA LEU A 593 25.97 35.80 14.19
C LEU A 593 24.73 36.66 14.46
N ALA A 594 24.29 37.42 13.46
CA ALA A 594 23.06 38.22 13.51
C ALA A 594 21.79 37.41 13.22
N ALA A 595 21.90 36.10 12.94
CA ALA A 595 20.76 35.25 12.62
C ALA A 595 19.83 35.08 13.84
N PRO A 596 18.49 35.12 13.65
CA PRO A 596 17.56 34.84 14.73
C PRO A 596 17.72 33.39 15.22
N PRO A 597 17.55 33.10 16.53
CA PRO A 597 17.74 31.75 17.10
C PRO A 597 16.86 30.65 16.48
N THR A 598 15.80 31.06 15.78
CA THR A 598 14.81 30.19 15.13
C THR A 598 15.19 29.81 13.70
N ALA A 599 16.25 30.39 13.12
CA ALA A 599 16.79 29.96 11.84
C ALA A 599 17.64 28.69 12.00
N GLY A 600 17.56 27.78 11.02
CA GLY A 600 18.18 26.44 11.00
C GLY A 600 19.47 26.31 11.81
N THR A 601 19.40 25.54 12.89
CA THR A 601 20.36 25.61 14.00
C THR A 601 21.34 24.43 14.02
N THR A 602 21.18 23.39 13.20
CA THR A 602 21.92 22.14 13.40
C THR A 602 23.40 22.24 13.02
N LEU A 603 23.73 22.79 11.84
CA LEU A 603 25.13 23.03 11.44
C LEU A 603 25.75 24.23 12.18
N PHE A 604 24.94 25.26 12.47
CA PHE A 604 25.36 26.40 13.31
C PHE A 604 25.77 25.96 14.72
N LEU A 605 25.04 25.03 15.34
CA LEU A 605 25.37 24.46 16.65
C LEU A 605 26.64 23.60 16.63
N MET A 606 26.99 22.99 15.49
CA MET A 606 28.24 22.25 15.31
C MET A 606 29.44 23.16 15.06
N ALA A 607 29.30 24.16 14.18
CA ALA A 607 30.29 25.23 13.98
C ALA A 607 30.63 25.91 15.31
N ARG A 608 29.61 26.07 16.15
CA ARG A 608 29.66 26.61 17.52
C ARG A 608 30.40 25.73 18.54
N GLN A 609 30.56 24.43 18.30
CA GLN A 609 31.29 23.52 19.22
C GLN A 609 32.76 23.29 18.84
N SER A 610 33.14 23.50 17.58
CA SER A 610 34.52 23.25 17.12
C SER A 610 35.48 24.43 17.30
N LEU A 611 35.02 25.60 17.75
CA LEU A 611 35.77 26.85 17.60
C LEU A 611 36.34 27.51 18.88
N ASP A 612 36.15 26.99 20.11
CA ASP A 612 36.71 27.57 21.36
C ASP A 612 36.80 29.12 21.38
N SER A 613 35.73 29.80 20.95
CA SER A 613 35.78 31.24 20.63
C SER A 613 35.08 32.11 21.68
N PRO A 614 35.73 33.18 22.21
CA PRO A 614 35.14 34.17 23.12
C PRO A 614 33.87 34.87 22.59
N ALA A 615 33.66 34.86 21.27
CA ALA A 615 32.45 35.40 20.64
C ALA A 615 31.18 34.63 21.02
N PHE A 616 31.30 33.34 21.36
CA PHE A 616 30.17 32.51 21.77
C PHE A 616 29.66 32.88 23.17
N ASP A 617 30.56 33.16 24.12
CA ASP A 617 30.16 33.63 25.47
C ASP A 617 29.40 34.95 25.38
N THR A 618 29.78 35.81 24.43
CA THR A 618 29.08 37.08 24.16
C THR A 618 27.69 36.85 23.57
N TRP A 619 27.54 35.96 22.58
CA TRP A 619 26.24 35.64 22.00
C TRP A 619 25.30 34.93 23.00
N ALA A 620 25.84 33.97 23.76
CA ALA A 620 25.12 33.24 24.81
C ALA A 620 24.71 34.14 25.98
N LYS A 621 25.43 35.23 26.25
CA LYS A 621 24.99 36.27 27.19
C LYS A 621 23.90 37.17 26.60
N LEU A 622 23.91 37.41 25.29
CA LEU A 622 22.98 38.30 24.60
C LEU A 622 21.60 37.66 24.30
N HIS A 623 21.49 36.32 24.21
CA HIS A 623 20.30 35.67 23.62
C HIS A 623 19.65 34.56 24.47
N GLN A 624 19.91 34.45 25.79
CA GLN A 624 19.37 33.33 26.60
C GLN A 624 17.83 33.29 26.65
N PRO A 625 17.18 32.22 26.15
CA PRO A 625 15.85 31.85 26.60
C PRO A 625 15.97 31.06 27.91
N PRO A 626 15.04 31.21 28.88
CA PRO A 626 15.05 30.41 30.10
C PRO A 626 14.98 28.90 29.79
N GLY A 627 15.92 28.11 30.31
CA GLY A 627 15.90 26.64 30.26
C GLY A 627 16.95 25.93 29.38
N TRP A 628 17.67 26.65 28.52
CA TRP A 628 18.67 26.06 27.60
C TRP A 628 19.99 25.63 28.25
N SER A 629 20.34 26.21 29.41
CA SER A 629 21.57 25.87 30.15
C SER A 629 21.63 24.40 30.57
N LYS A 630 20.48 23.77 30.86
CA LYS A 630 20.37 22.38 31.30
C LYS A 630 20.54 21.37 30.14
N ALA A 631 20.06 21.73 28.94
CA ALA A 631 20.26 20.93 27.73
C ALA A 631 21.72 20.95 27.26
N LEU A 632 22.35 22.13 27.30
CA LEU A 632 23.78 22.30 27.02
C LEU A 632 24.68 21.57 28.02
N ALA A 633 24.36 21.60 29.31
CA ALA A 633 25.10 20.86 30.35
C ALA A 633 25.01 19.33 30.15
N THR A 634 23.86 18.83 29.69
CA THR A 634 23.62 17.39 29.42
C THR A 634 24.37 16.92 28.17
N ALA A 635 24.45 17.75 27.12
CA ALA A 635 25.23 17.45 25.92
C ALA A 635 26.75 17.45 26.20
N ARG A 636 27.23 18.39 27.02
CA ARG A 636 28.65 18.53 27.39
C ARG A 636 29.19 17.35 28.20
N THR A 637 28.35 16.70 29.00
CA THR A 637 28.76 15.62 29.92
C THR A 637 28.56 14.21 29.37
N ARG A 638 27.72 14.02 28.34
CA ARG A 638 27.38 12.67 27.82
C ARG A 638 27.97 12.33 26.46
N LEU A 639 28.40 13.31 25.65
CA LEU A 639 28.82 13.06 24.26
C LEU A 639 30.34 12.96 24.05
N PHE A 640 31.20 13.42 24.97
CA PHE A 640 32.65 13.46 24.71
C PHE A 640 33.54 13.24 25.94
N PRO A 641 33.97 11.98 26.20
CA PRO A 641 35.19 11.70 26.96
C PRO A 641 36.38 11.19 26.11
N ALA A 642 36.33 11.25 24.77
CA ALA A 642 37.33 10.57 23.92
C ALA A 642 38.21 11.46 23.02
N LEU A 643 38.15 12.80 23.13
CA LEU A 643 38.93 13.70 22.27
C LEU A 643 39.96 14.58 23.00
N THR A 644 40.33 14.25 24.24
CA THR A 644 41.47 14.89 24.91
C THR A 644 42.69 13.96 24.90
N HIS A 645 43.35 13.84 23.75
CA HIS A 645 44.78 13.57 23.73
C HIS A 645 45.45 14.47 22.69
N PRO A 646 46.35 15.38 23.11
CA PRO A 646 47.04 16.28 22.20
C PRO A 646 48.27 15.60 21.59
N ARG A 647 48.42 15.74 20.27
CA ARG A 647 49.73 15.98 19.65
C ARG A 647 49.57 17.07 18.60
#